data_AF-A0A316WEZ9-F1
#
_entry.id   AF-A0A316WEZ9-F1
#
_cell.length_a   1.000
_cell.length_b   1.000
_cell.length_c   1.000
_cell.angle_alpha   90.00
_cell.angle_beta   90.00
_cell.angle_gamma   90.00
#
_symmetry.space_group_name_H-M   'P 1'
#
loop_
_entity.id
_entity.type
_entity.pdbx_description
1 polymer ?
#
loop_
_entity_poly.entity_id
_entity_poly.type
_entity_poly.pdbx_seq_one_letter_code
_entity_poly.pdbx_strand_id
1 'polypeptide(L)'
;MSDAGPSTVTLPLLHFNDVYRLRQTDKSLGGDGRIDASQFARKIHDIRKAWDGDHVGQGQQANDSRLNGLCLFSGDVFNPSVESSISRGEHMLEPLAAMSIDAACIGNHDFDFGFPHLRSLMKRCSFPWHLSNIADTSADESARDAISDEPQEGDATVPGTTKFTIMPVAGLRVAIIGLVEKDWIETIPVWPAEFKYRSMAATARALSKELRDPEGPHKADLIIALTHSRLSNDIALANEVGATRGESDEHGVDIILGGHDHMYYIGKGATKFEGQEFERPGGSGADNDTFIIKSGTDFRDLSEAALTISAPRESKVRRRRITELSVRRHRTQPSDPPLPELRETIGHLLAKIDESTGQPVAYTLTPWDTRAGEVRLKESACGDLIADIMRISYESVLRDRDRRGQLDKKRKESSREVDIALICGGSLRGDSSYGPGSLRLRDIMEIMPFDDSVVCLELTGAQIIAALENGFSTYPKQEGRFPQISGAQVLWDSTKPPGKRVVSATLLEDGHLFPTDSEGKRTADQPFTSYDFEKREGGGYSVEIHRPRLRLGKALQDDKTYRVVTREFMADGHDGYEVLKAGKELIGHEEGSLMSALVRRYLLGASMLWRMRSLHDAATHGDTARDDGAGTTGAVAQDADEGKRGPAGLSNSERTKAAIERARLLGSRGTQGAAPSTPAKGRNAFDDRHMRFVVDASPSGIRDALHLSAAEHHSQHDRVTRHLAQASGKSPRASSSSPPESPSRSSVLHLRAQRRRLQLSQDASEDEHVGDLSADTTIEKQIEVSADDAQDLREASADLALVAPIVDGRMQDVATQAEPRGNKH
;
A
#
# COMPACT_ATOMS: atom_id res chain seq x y z
N MET A 1 -12.91 -27.11 55.59
CA MET A 1 -12.17 -27.88 54.58
C MET A 1 -11.87 -26.92 53.45
N SER A 2 -10.60 -26.51 53.33
CA SER A 2 -10.13 -25.51 52.37
C SER A 2 -10.18 -26.09 50.96
N ASP A 3 -10.94 -25.44 50.09
CA ASP A 3 -11.01 -25.72 48.65
C ASP A 3 -9.70 -25.25 47.99
N ALA A 4 -8.64 -26.05 48.16
CA ALA A 4 -7.38 -25.86 47.48
C ALA A 4 -7.63 -26.18 46.00
N GLY A 5 -7.86 -25.15 45.20
CA GLY A 5 -8.01 -25.30 43.74
C GLY A 5 -6.85 -26.08 43.14
N PRO A 6 -7.01 -26.63 41.92
CA PRO A 6 -6.07 -27.59 41.35
C PRO A 6 -4.63 -27.08 41.36
N SER A 7 -3.71 -28.06 41.42
CA SER A 7 -2.31 -27.93 41.00
C SER A 7 -2.19 -27.15 39.68
N THR A 8 -0.96 -26.78 39.32
CA THR A 8 -0.62 -26.11 38.06
C THR A 8 -1.59 -26.43 36.91
N VAL A 9 -2.17 -25.39 36.31
CA VAL A 9 -3.21 -25.49 35.27
C VAL A 9 -2.62 -25.10 33.92
N THR A 10 -2.97 -25.79 32.84
CA THR A 10 -2.61 -25.37 31.49
C THR A 10 -3.81 -24.69 30.83
N LEU A 11 -3.61 -23.45 30.35
CA LEU A 11 -4.60 -22.70 29.57
C LEU A 11 -4.14 -22.63 28.11
N PRO A 12 -4.81 -23.36 27.19
CA PRO A 12 -4.55 -23.23 25.76
C PRO A 12 -5.23 -22.00 25.17
N LEU A 13 -4.53 -21.34 24.25
CA LEU A 13 -4.95 -20.13 23.54
C LEU A 13 -4.66 -20.26 22.04
N LEU A 14 -5.54 -19.72 21.21
CA LEU A 14 -5.31 -19.41 19.81
C LEU A 14 -5.33 -17.89 19.64
N HIS A 15 -4.39 -17.35 18.87
CA HIS A 15 -4.32 -15.92 18.59
C HIS A 15 -4.02 -15.63 17.12
N PHE A 16 -4.75 -14.66 16.56
CA PHE A 16 -4.49 -14.05 15.26
C PHE A 16 -4.89 -12.56 15.24
N ASN A 17 -4.45 -11.83 14.22
CA ASN A 17 -4.63 -10.38 14.09
C ASN A 17 -4.51 -9.97 12.61
N ASP A 18 -5.00 -8.77 12.27
CA ASP A 18 -4.78 -8.09 10.98
C ASP A 18 -5.13 -8.95 9.78
N VAL A 19 -6.41 -9.25 9.57
CA VAL A 19 -6.89 -10.16 8.52
C VAL A 19 -7.81 -9.43 7.55
N TYR A 20 -7.39 -9.27 6.30
CA TYR A 20 -8.07 -8.36 5.38
C TYR A 20 -8.66 -9.06 4.16
N ARG A 21 -7.96 -10.08 3.65
CA ARG A 21 -8.31 -10.76 2.40
C ARG A 21 -8.92 -12.11 2.68
N LEU A 22 -10.00 -12.46 1.97
CA LEU A 22 -10.60 -13.79 2.09
C LEU A 22 -9.71 -14.87 1.48
N ARG A 23 -8.89 -14.49 0.51
CA ARG A 23 -8.04 -15.37 -0.27
C ARG A 23 -6.78 -14.64 -0.71
N GLN A 24 -5.64 -15.30 -0.58
CA GLN A 24 -4.37 -14.81 -1.09
C GLN A 24 -3.69 -15.86 -1.97
N THR A 25 -2.71 -15.38 -2.74
CA THR A 25 -1.78 -16.24 -3.46
C THR A 25 -0.37 -15.90 -3.03
N ASP A 26 0.33 -16.88 -2.47
CA ASP A 26 1.73 -16.83 -2.14
C ASP A 26 2.44 -18.00 -2.84
N LYS A 27 3.09 -17.68 -3.97
CA LYS A 27 3.82 -18.67 -4.77
C LYS A 27 4.97 -19.33 -4.00
N SER A 28 5.46 -18.72 -2.92
CA SER A 28 6.53 -19.30 -2.10
C SER A 28 6.08 -20.55 -1.30
N LEU A 29 4.77 -20.76 -1.15
CA LEU A 29 4.20 -21.90 -0.42
C LEU A 29 4.10 -23.19 -1.25
N GLY A 30 4.44 -23.14 -2.55
CA GLY A 30 4.33 -24.27 -3.47
C GLY A 30 2.88 -24.58 -3.90
N GLY A 31 2.71 -25.51 -4.85
CA GLY A 31 1.40 -25.78 -5.45
C GLY A 31 0.87 -24.60 -6.27
N ASP A 32 -0.43 -24.30 -6.16
CA ASP A 32 -1.01 -23.07 -6.71
C ASP A 32 -0.80 -21.84 -5.81
N GLY A 33 -0.13 -22.03 -4.66
CA GLY A 33 0.16 -20.98 -3.67
C GLY A 33 -1.08 -20.39 -3.01
N ARG A 34 -2.27 -20.96 -3.22
CA ARG A 34 -3.53 -20.33 -2.84
C ARG A 34 -3.94 -20.74 -1.43
N ILE A 35 -4.19 -19.74 -0.60
CA ILE A 35 -4.73 -19.92 0.74
C ILE A 35 -5.99 -19.07 0.92
N ASP A 36 -6.91 -19.50 1.78
CA ASP A 36 -8.12 -18.75 2.08
C ASP A 36 -8.59 -18.90 3.55
N ALA A 37 -9.52 -18.02 3.95
CA ALA A 37 -10.05 -17.98 5.31
C ALA A 37 -10.76 -19.28 5.72
N SER A 38 -11.20 -20.11 4.78
CA SER A 38 -11.86 -21.39 5.10
C SER A 38 -10.88 -22.45 5.58
N GLN A 39 -9.65 -22.45 5.06
CA GLN A 39 -8.57 -23.31 5.53
C GLN A 39 -8.08 -22.87 6.91
N PHE A 40 -7.98 -21.55 7.11
CA PHE A 40 -7.63 -20.98 8.41
C PHE A 40 -8.66 -21.33 9.49
N ALA A 41 -9.95 -21.14 9.20
CA ALA A 41 -11.03 -21.49 10.11
C ALA A 41 -11.06 -23.00 10.42
N ARG A 42 -10.81 -23.86 9.42
CA ARG A 42 -10.69 -25.31 9.65
C ARG A 42 -9.55 -25.65 10.61
N LYS A 43 -8.40 -24.99 10.45
CA LYS A 43 -7.24 -25.19 11.32
C LYS A 43 -7.55 -24.82 12.78
N ILE A 44 -8.27 -23.71 12.99
CA ILE A 44 -8.77 -23.35 14.33
C ILE A 44 -9.66 -24.46 14.91
N HIS A 45 -10.58 -25.01 14.12
CA HIS A 45 -11.46 -26.09 14.56
C HIS A 45 -10.70 -27.36 14.94
N ASP A 46 -9.75 -27.77 14.11
CA ASP A 46 -8.95 -28.98 14.35
C ASP A 46 -8.11 -28.84 15.63
N ILE A 47 -7.53 -27.67 15.89
CA ILE A 47 -6.78 -27.40 17.14
C ILE A 47 -7.72 -27.37 18.35
N ARG A 48 -8.83 -26.63 18.28
CA ARG A 48 -9.80 -26.57 19.40
C ARG A 48 -10.36 -27.93 19.75
N LYS A 49 -10.65 -28.77 18.75
CA LYS A 49 -11.14 -30.14 18.96
C LYS A 49 -10.11 -31.01 19.71
N ALA A 50 -8.81 -30.78 19.53
CA ALA A 50 -7.78 -31.50 20.26
C ALA A 50 -7.80 -31.17 21.77
N TRP A 51 -8.17 -29.94 22.15
CA TRP A 51 -8.31 -29.56 23.56
C TRP A 51 -9.44 -30.31 24.27
N ASP A 52 -10.51 -30.65 23.55
CA ASP A 52 -11.64 -31.41 24.10
C ASP A 52 -11.32 -32.92 24.24
N GLY A 53 -10.34 -33.43 23.49
CA GLY A 53 -9.97 -34.85 23.44
C GLY A 53 -9.18 -35.37 24.64
N ASP A 54 -8.43 -34.50 25.34
CA ASP A 54 -7.56 -34.89 26.47
C ASP A 54 -8.29 -34.99 27.82
N HIS A 55 -9.60 -34.70 27.88
CA HIS A 55 -10.40 -34.68 29.11
C HIS A 55 -11.60 -35.64 29.11
N VAL A 56 -11.73 -36.51 28.10
CA VAL A 56 -12.70 -37.63 28.14
C VAL A 56 -12.13 -38.80 28.97
N GLY A 57 -11.84 -38.49 30.24
CA GLY A 57 -11.36 -39.43 31.24
C GLY A 57 -11.96 -39.06 32.59
N GLN A 58 -13.09 -39.71 32.92
CA GLN A 58 -13.82 -39.65 34.20
C GLN A 58 -14.82 -38.50 34.38
N GLY A 59 -16.03 -38.67 33.83
CA GLY A 59 -17.26 -38.37 34.58
C GLY A 59 -17.89 -36.98 34.48
N GLN A 60 -17.49 -36.10 33.55
CA GLN A 60 -18.22 -34.83 33.33
C GLN A 60 -19.38 -35.01 32.34
N GLN A 61 -20.60 -34.72 32.81
CA GLN A 61 -21.81 -34.66 32.00
C GLN A 61 -21.73 -33.49 31.00
N ALA A 62 -22.27 -33.70 29.80
CA ALA A 62 -22.25 -32.81 28.64
C ALA A 62 -23.04 -31.47 28.79
N ASN A 63 -23.32 -31.01 30.00
CA ASN A 63 -24.15 -29.83 30.30
C ASN A 63 -23.43 -28.72 31.08
N ASP A 64 -22.11 -28.79 31.28
CA ASP A 64 -21.35 -27.70 31.89
C ASP A 64 -20.62 -26.92 30.76
N SER A 65 -21.12 -25.73 30.43
CA SER A 65 -20.68 -24.86 29.33
C SER A 65 -19.32 -24.21 29.57
N ARG A 66 -18.32 -24.98 29.98
CA ARG A 66 -16.97 -24.48 30.33
C ARG A 66 -16.04 -24.64 29.15
N LEU A 67 -15.42 -23.53 28.74
CA LEU A 67 -14.40 -23.52 27.69
C LEU A 67 -13.12 -24.22 28.19
N ASN A 68 -12.48 -25.01 27.34
CA ASN A 68 -11.17 -25.62 27.63
C ASN A 68 -10.00 -24.71 27.21
N GLY A 69 -10.24 -23.79 26.27
CA GLY A 69 -9.28 -22.78 25.81
C GLY A 69 -9.99 -21.60 25.14
N LEU A 70 -9.22 -20.61 24.67
CA LEU A 70 -9.75 -19.39 24.03
C LEU A 70 -9.16 -19.17 22.64
N CYS A 71 -9.96 -18.65 21.71
CA CYS A 71 -9.54 -18.11 20.42
C CYS A 71 -9.76 -16.60 20.44
N LEU A 72 -8.66 -15.84 20.36
CA LEU A 72 -8.65 -14.40 20.60
C LEU A 72 -8.13 -13.65 19.38
N PHE A 73 -8.76 -12.53 19.06
CA PHE A 73 -8.49 -11.75 17.86
C PHE A 73 -8.10 -10.30 18.20
N SER A 74 -6.97 -9.83 17.69
CA SER A 74 -6.48 -8.48 18.01
C SER A 74 -6.82 -7.42 16.95
N GLY A 75 -7.97 -7.55 16.25
CA GLY A 75 -8.53 -6.47 15.43
C GLY A 75 -7.94 -6.32 14.03
N ASP A 76 -8.42 -5.31 13.30
CA ASP A 76 -8.16 -5.03 11.89
C ASP A 76 -8.69 -6.13 10.97
N VAL A 77 -9.99 -6.06 10.68
CA VAL A 77 -10.67 -7.04 9.85
C VAL A 77 -11.44 -6.46 8.67
N PHE A 78 -12.04 -5.28 8.82
CA PHE A 78 -13.04 -4.82 7.85
C PHE A 78 -12.46 -4.11 6.62
N ASN A 79 -11.22 -3.63 6.68
CA ASN A 79 -10.50 -2.93 5.61
C ASN A 79 -8.98 -3.06 5.86
N PRO A 80 -8.07 -2.97 4.85
CA PRO A 80 -8.32 -2.78 3.43
C PRO A 80 -8.17 -4.05 2.57
N SER A 81 -9.14 -4.27 1.69
CA SER A 81 -9.11 -5.29 0.65
C SER A 81 -9.95 -4.88 -0.57
N VAL A 82 -9.83 -5.62 -1.68
CA VAL A 82 -10.70 -5.39 -2.85
C VAL A 82 -12.15 -5.71 -2.47
N GLU A 83 -12.34 -6.75 -1.66
CA GLU A 83 -13.62 -7.16 -1.12
C GLU A 83 -14.23 -6.11 -0.20
N SER A 84 -13.43 -5.45 0.65
CA SER A 84 -13.92 -4.37 1.52
C SER A 84 -14.32 -3.12 0.74
N SER A 85 -13.62 -2.81 -0.35
CA SER A 85 -13.94 -1.66 -1.22
C SER A 85 -15.35 -1.75 -1.82
N ILE A 86 -15.85 -2.98 -2.02
CA ILE A 86 -17.19 -3.24 -2.57
C ILE A 86 -18.22 -3.50 -1.46
N SER A 87 -17.88 -4.36 -0.50
CA SER A 87 -18.82 -4.83 0.53
C SER A 87 -18.83 -3.98 1.80
N ARG A 88 -17.90 -3.03 1.92
CA ARG A 88 -17.68 -2.21 3.13
C ARG A 88 -17.52 -3.07 4.39
N GLY A 89 -16.73 -4.14 4.31
CA GLY A 89 -16.43 -5.04 5.44
C GLY A 89 -17.41 -6.22 5.64
N GLU A 90 -18.60 -6.21 5.01
CA GLU A 90 -19.60 -7.27 5.24
C GLU A 90 -19.13 -8.68 4.84
N HIS A 91 -18.21 -8.77 3.87
CA HIS A 91 -17.60 -10.01 3.41
C HIS A 91 -16.91 -10.83 4.51
N MET A 92 -16.52 -10.21 5.63
CA MET A 92 -15.80 -10.88 6.73
C MET A 92 -16.70 -11.51 7.78
N LEU A 93 -18.01 -11.23 7.77
CA LEU A 93 -18.91 -11.66 8.83
C LEU A 93 -19.04 -13.19 8.92
N GLU A 94 -19.16 -13.88 7.78
CA GLU A 94 -19.22 -15.34 7.75
C GLU A 94 -17.88 -16.00 8.13
N PRO A 95 -16.72 -15.59 7.58
CA PRO A 95 -15.42 -16.06 8.06
C PRO A 95 -15.20 -15.89 9.56
N LEU A 96 -15.52 -14.71 10.11
CA LEU A 96 -15.36 -14.42 11.53
C LEU A 96 -16.26 -15.33 12.40
N ALA A 97 -17.51 -15.54 11.98
CA ALA A 97 -18.41 -16.46 12.66
C ALA A 97 -17.88 -17.90 12.64
N ALA A 98 -17.32 -18.34 11.52
CA ALA A 98 -16.72 -19.67 11.39
C ALA A 98 -15.50 -19.86 12.29
N MET A 99 -14.74 -18.81 12.61
CA MET A 99 -13.52 -18.92 13.43
C MET A 99 -13.79 -19.13 14.93
N SER A 100 -15.06 -19.07 15.39
CA SER A 100 -15.43 -19.28 16.80
C SER A 100 -14.57 -18.44 17.76
N ILE A 101 -14.45 -17.14 17.44
CA ILE A 101 -13.70 -16.16 18.24
C ILE A 101 -14.44 -15.95 19.55
N ASP A 102 -13.71 -15.96 20.67
CA ASP A 102 -14.28 -15.77 22.00
C ASP A 102 -14.30 -14.28 22.37
N ALA A 103 -13.28 -13.51 21.99
CA ALA A 103 -13.23 -12.05 22.17
C ALA A 103 -12.30 -11.38 21.15
N ALA A 104 -12.59 -10.11 20.83
CA ALA A 104 -11.79 -9.30 19.94
C ALA A 104 -11.44 -7.91 20.49
N CYS A 105 -10.29 -7.36 20.10
CA CYS A 105 -9.99 -5.93 20.17
C CYS A 105 -10.36 -5.25 18.85
N ILE A 106 -10.70 -3.97 18.89
CA ILE A 106 -10.87 -3.16 17.69
C ILE A 106 -9.51 -2.70 17.17
N GLY A 107 -9.30 -2.75 15.85
CA GLY A 107 -8.16 -2.16 15.15
C GLY A 107 -8.50 -0.83 14.45
N ASN A 108 -7.49 -0.13 13.93
CA ASN A 108 -7.69 1.20 13.32
C ASN A 108 -8.51 1.08 12.03
N HIS A 109 -8.23 0.06 11.23
CA HIS A 109 -8.89 -0.10 9.94
C HIS A 109 -10.35 -0.58 10.06
N ASP A 110 -10.78 -0.99 11.26
CA ASP A 110 -12.20 -1.23 11.54
C ASP A 110 -13.02 0.08 11.51
N PHE A 111 -12.38 1.23 11.71
CA PHE A 111 -13.02 2.57 11.63
C PHE A 111 -13.06 3.17 10.23
N ASP A 112 -12.42 2.57 9.22
CA ASP A 112 -12.23 3.20 7.90
C ASP A 112 -13.55 3.59 7.20
N PHE A 113 -14.62 2.85 7.45
CA PHE A 113 -15.96 3.15 6.89
C PHE A 113 -16.83 4.02 7.82
N GLY A 114 -16.26 4.54 8.91
CA GLY A 114 -16.91 5.36 9.91
C GLY A 114 -17.56 4.54 11.04
N PHE A 115 -17.52 5.11 12.25
CA PHE A 115 -18.02 4.46 13.48
C PHE A 115 -19.50 3.99 13.41
N PRO A 116 -20.46 4.73 12.81
CA PRO A 116 -21.83 4.23 12.68
C PRO A 116 -21.95 2.92 11.91
N HIS A 117 -21.12 2.73 10.88
CA HIS A 117 -21.07 1.50 10.07
C HIS A 117 -20.37 0.38 10.83
N LEU A 118 -19.22 0.66 11.46
CA LEU A 118 -18.52 -0.28 12.35
C LEU A 118 -19.47 -0.85 13.41
N ARG A 119 -20.28 0.00 14.06
CA ARG A 119 -21.28 -0.44 15.05
C ARG A 119 -22.33 -1.37 14.46
N SER A 120 -22.69 -1.22 13.18
CA SER A 120 -23.60 -2.14 12.48
C SER A 120 -22.95 -3.52 12.26
N LEU A 121 -21.68 -3.54 11.86
CA LEU A 121 -20.91 -4.76 11.66
C LEU A 121 -20.68 -5.51 12.98
N MET A 122 -20.25 -4.81 14.03
CA MET A 122 -20.01 -5.40 15.36
C MET A 122 -21.27 -6.09 15.92
N LYS A 123 -22.46 -5.52 15.71
CA LYS A 123 -23.74 -6.14 16.13
C LYS A 123 -24.06 -7.46 15.44
N ARG A 124 -23.44 -7.72 14.28
CA ARG A 124 -23.61 -8.96 13.51
C ARG A 124 -22.54 -10.00 13.85
N CYS A 125 -21.55 -9.65 14.67
CA CYS A 125 -20.57 -10.59 15.22
C CYS A 125 -21.12 -11.26 16.48
N SER A 126 -20.74 -12.52 16.71
CA SER A 126 -21.20 -13.33 17.86
C SER A 126 -20.31 -13.19 19.11
N PHE A 127 -19.31 -12.31 19.08
CA PHE A 127 -18.31 -12.14 20.12
C PHE A 127 -18.20 -10.69 20.60
N PRO A 128 -17.80 -10.45 21.86
CA PRO A 128 -17.59 -9.13 22.40
C PRO A 128 -16.36 -8.44 21.78
N TRP A 129 -16.57 -7.20 21.34
CA TRP A 129 -15.52 -6.27 20.96
C TRP A 129 -15.06 -5.46 22.16
N HIS A 130 -13.76 -5.25 22.30
CA HIS A 130 -13.14 -4.54 23.42
C HIS A 130 -12.42 -3.29 22.95
N LEU A 131 -12.63 -2.20 23.68
CA LEU A 131 -11.95 -0.92 23.50
C LEU A 131 -11.92 -0.18 24.85
N SER A 132 -11.04 -0.64 25.73
CA SER A 132 -11.11 -0.35 27.18
C SER A 132 -10.54 1.01 27.56
N ASN A 133 -9.58 1.51 26.78
CA ASN A 133 -8.87 2.76 27.05
C ASN A 133 -9.34 3.93 26.16
N ILE A 134 -10.51 3.80 25.53
CA ILE A 134 -11.19 4.92 24.88
C ILE A 134 -12.48 5.20 25.64
N ALA A 135 -12.62 6.43 26.12
CA ALA A 135 -13.80 6.91 26.82
C ALA A 135 -14.74 7.64 25.85
N ASP A 136 -16.02 7.29 25.88
CA ASP A 136 -17.08 8.05 25.20
C ASP A 136 -17.55 9.21 26.09
N THR A 137 -17.27 10.44 25.67
CA THR A 137 -17.67 11.67 26.38
C THR A 137 -18.92 12.32 25.76
N SER A 138 -19.66 11.59 24.93
CA SER A 138 -20.86 12.12 24.26
C SER A 138 -21.94 12.57 25.25
N ALA A 139 -22.08 11.87 26.39
CA ALA A 139 -23.09 12.13 27.41
C ALA A 139 -22.68 13.22 28.44
N ASP A 140 -21.40 13.56 28.54
CA ASP A 140 -20.89 14.56 29.49
C ASP A 140 -20.11 15.65 28.75
N GLU A 141 -20.79 16.77 28.49
CA GLU A 141 -20.19 17.92 27.82
C GLU A 141 -18.99 18.50 28.58
N SER A 142 -18.96 18.37 29.91
CA SER A 142 -17.86 18.88 30.74
C SER A 142 -16.58 18.04 30.64
N ALA A 143 -16.73 16.76 30.29
CA ALA A 143 -15.60 15.83 30.07
C ALA A 143 -14.96 15.96 28.68
N ARG A 144 -15.61 16.68 27.73
CA ARG A 144 -15.11 16.83 26.35
C ARG A 144 -13.82 17.65 26.25
N ASP A 145 -13.64 18.59 27.18
CA ASP A 145 -12.47 19.48 27.26
C ASP A 145 -11.38 18.96 28.22
N ALA A 146 -11.58 17.81 28.86
CA ALA A 146 -10.61 17.23 29.79
C ALA A 146 -9.40 16.66 29.02
N ILE A 147 -8.20 17.21 29.30
CA ILE A 147 -6.92 16.86 28.65
C ILE A 147 -6.17 15.76 29.43
N SER A 148 -6.89 14.90 30.16
CA SER A 148 -6.25 13.85 30.97
C SER A 148 -6.20 12.53 30.20
N ASP A 149 -4.99 11.99 30.06
CA ASP A 149 -4.79 10.62 29.59
C ASP A 149 -4.99 9.59 30.73
N GLU A 150 -5.17 10.01 31.98
CA GLU A 150 -5.48 9.08 33.08
C GLU A 150 -6.95 8.62 33.03
N PRO A 151 -7.26 7.33 33.29
CA PRO A 151 -8.65 6.86 33.35
C PRO A 151 -9.42 7.60 34.44
N GLN A 152 -10.65 8.02 34.13
CA GLN A 152 -11.49 8.82 35.01
C GLN A 152 -12.68 8.01 35.53
N GLU A 153 -13.12 8.34 36.75
CA GLU A 153 -14.38 7.82 37.29
C GLU A 153 -15.54 8.36 36.46
N GLY A 154 -16.35 7.47 35.89
CA GLY A 154 -17.44 7.84 34.97
C GLY A 154 -17.10 7.77 33.48
N ASP A 155 -15.87 7.41 33.09
CA ASP A 155 -15.53 7.15 31.67
C ASP A 155 -16.52 6.13 31.08
N ALA A 156 -17.36 6.56 30.13
CA ALA A 156 -18.34 5.70 29.51
C ALA A 156 -17.70 4.82 28.42
N THR A 157 -18.22 3.61 28.26
CA THR A 157 -17.76 2.67 27.24
C THR A 157 -18.25 3.08 25.86
N VAL A 158 -17.40 2.95 24.84
CA VAL A 158 -17.78 3.19 23.44
C VAL A 158 -18.96 2.28 23.03
N PRO A 159 -20.04 2.81 22.42
CA PRO A 159 -21.23 2.04 22.10
C PRO A 159 -20.97 0.82 21.21
N GLY A 160 -21.40 -0.36 21.67
CA GLY A 160 -21.17 -1.63 20.97
C GLY A 160 -19.88 -2.35 21.36
N THR A 161 -19.08 -1.76 22.26
CA THR A 161 -17.87 -2.36 22.83
C THR A 161 -18.02 -2.64 24.32
N THR A 162 -17.04 -3.32 24.90
CA THR A 162 -16.93 -3.60 26.34
C THR A 162 -15.56 -3.16 26.86
N LYS A 163 -15.49 -2.74 28.14
CA LYS A 163 -14.20 -2.49 28.81
C LYS A 163 -13.45 -3.77 29.14
N PHE A 164 -14.20 -4.81 29.49
CA PHE A 164 -13.64 -6.12 29.79
C PHE A 164 -14.71 -7.21 29.68
N THR A 165 -14.27 -8.45 29.55
CA THR A 165 -15.11 -9.64 29.70
C THR A 165 -14.42 -10.63 30.65
N ILE A 166 -15.15 -11.23 31.60
CA ILE A 166 -14.66 -12.33 32.43
C ILE A 166 -15.14 -13.65 31.84
N MET A 167 -14.21 -14.55 31.53
CA MET A 167 -14.50 -15.86 30.96
C MET A 167 -14.03 -16.98 31.90
N PRO A 168 -14.93 -17.90 32.31
CA PRO A 168 -14.53 -19.14 32.97
C PRO A 168 -13.98 -20.13 31.94
N VAL A 169 -12.68 -20.41 32.01
CA VAL A 169 -11.97 -21.29 31.05
C VAL A 169 -10.93 -22.14 31.78
N ALA A 170 -10.86 -23.44 31.49
CA ALA A 170 -9.94 -24.39 32.14
C ALA A 170 -9.95 -24.31 33.69
N GLY A 171 -11.12 -24.01 34.28
CA GLY A 171 -11.26 -23.81 35.74
C GLY A 171 -10.69 -22.50 36.29
N LEU A 172 -10.25 -21.58 35.43
CA LEU A 172 -9.75 -20.24 35.76
C LEU A 172 -10.80 -19.18 35.42
N ARG A 173 -10.75 -18.03 36.09
CA ARG A 173 -11.46 -16.82 35.66
C ARG A 173 -10.48 -15.90 34.95
N VAL A 174 -10.59 -15.83 33.63
CA VAL A 174 -9.72 -15.02 32.79
C VAL A 174 -10.44 -13.74 32.40
N ALA A 175 -9.86 -12.60 32.73
CA ALA A 175 -10.31 -11.31 32.24
C ALA A 175 -9.66 -10.99 30.89
N ILE A 176 -10.45 -10.43 29.97
CA ILE A 176 -9.98 -9.97 28.67
C ILE A 176 -10.26 -8.47 28.59
N ILE A 177 -9.25 -7.69 28.21
CA ILE A 177 -9.34 -6.25 27.96
C ILE A 177 -8.80 -5.93 26.57
N GLY A 178 -9.28 -4.87 25.94
CA GLY A 178 -8.78 -4.34 24.66
C GLY A 178 -8.08 -2.99 24.83
N LEU A 179 -6.85 -2.83 24.37
CA LEU A 179 -6.09 -1.58 24.50
C LEU A 179 -5.53 -1.13 23.14
N VAL A 180 -5.66 0.15 22.83
CA VAL A 180 -5.10 0.77 21.60
C VAL A 180 -4.11 1.87 21.98
N GLU A 181 -3.07 2.09 21.19
CA GLU A 181 -2.11 3.17 21.45
C GLU A 181 -2.66 4.56 21.06
N LYS A 182 -1.97 5.64 21.44
CA LYS A 182 -2.44 7.01 21.17
C LYS A 182 -2.29 7.37 19.69
N ASP A 183 -1.10 7.17 19.16
CA ASP A 183 -0.73 7.48 17.77
C ASP A 183 -1.52 6.62 16.75
N TRP A 184 -2.14 5.53 17.19
CA TRP A 184 -3.09 4.74 16.39
C TRP A 184 -4.30 5.57 15.95
N ILE A 185 -4.72 6.55 16.75
CA ILE A 185 -5.84 7.44 16.40
C ILE A 185 -5.51 8.28 15.15
N GLU A 186 -4.26 8.69 14.97
CA GLU A 186 -3.83 9.52 13.82
C GLU A 186 -3.95 8.76 12.49
N THR A 187 -3.95 7.43 12.54
CA THR A 187 -4.10 6.55 11.37
C THR A 187 -5.55 6.36 10.93
N ILE A 188 -6.51 6.82 11.72
CA ILE A 188 -7.94 6.63 11.45
C ILE A 188 -8.44 7.82 10.62
N PRO A 189 -9.07 7.57 9.45
CA PRO A 189 -9.54 8.65 8.57
C PRO A 189 -10.55 9.59 9.25
N VAL A 190 -11.47 9.02 10.05
CA VAL A 190 -12.54 9.78 10.72
C VAL A 190 -12.66 9.35 12.17
N TRP A 191 -12.12 10.16 13.07
CA TRP A 191 -12.20 9.94 14.52
C TRP A 191 -13.33 10.76 15.16
N PRO A 192 -14.28 10.15 15.89
CA PRO A 192 -15.29 10.89 16.64
C PRO A 192 -14.67 11.77 17.74
N ALA A 193 -14.99 13.07 17.75
CA ALA A 193 -14.38 14.04 18.67
C ALA A 193 -14.70 13.75 20.15
N GLU A 194 -15.79 13.03 20.40
CA GLU A 194 -16.28 12.61 21.71
C GLU A 194 -15.46 11.43 22.27
N PHE A 195 -14.72 10.71 21.44
CA PHE A 195 -13.91 9.59 21.87
C PHE A 195 -12.54 10.08 22.34
N LYS A 196 -12.27 9.88 23.62
CA LYS A 196 -11.05 10.37 24.28
C LYS A 196 -10.14 9.22 24.66
N TYR A 197 -8.87 9.37 24.30
CA TYR A 197 -7.83 8.44 24.67
C TYR A 197 -7.57 8.43 26.18
N ARG A 198 -7.23 7.26 26.70
CA ARG A 198 -6.63 7.03 28.02
C ARG A 198 -5.36 6.19 27.86
N SER A 199 -4.37 6.43 28.70
CA SER A 199 -3.11 5.69 28.75
C SER A 199 -3.39 4.19 28.89
N MET A 200 -2.77 3.40 28.02
CA MET A 200 -2.90 1.94 28.03
C MET A 200 -2.49 1.36 29.39
N ALA A 201 -1.34 1.78 29.91
CA ALA A 201 -0.80 1.25 31.16
C ALA A 201 -1.62 1.67 32.38
N ALA A 202 -2.06 2.93 32.44
CA ALA A 202 -2.92 3.41 33.52
C ALA A 202 -4.27 2.69 33.53
N THR A 203 -4.88 2.53 32.35
CA THR A 203 -6.15 1.78 32.18
C THR A 203 -5.97 0.32 32.58
N ALA A 204 -4.91 -0.34 32.15
CA ALA A 204 -4.58 -1.72 32.51
C ALA A 204 -4.44 -1.90 34.03
N ARG A 205 -3.77 -0.97 34.73
CA ARG A 205 -3.62 -0.99 36.19
C ARG A 205 -4.95 -0.76 36.90
N ALA A 206 -5.74 0.21 36.44
CA ALA A 206 -7.05 0.51 37.02
C ALA A 206 -8.00 -0.69 36.90
N LEU A 207 -8.11 -1.28 35.71
CA LEU A 207 -8.88 -2.50 35.49
C LEU A 207 -8.32 -3.69 36.28
N SER A 208 -7.00 -3.84 36.36
CA SER A 208 -6.40 -4.91 37.17
C SER A 208 -6.77 -4.79 38.65
N LYS A 209 -6.90 -3.57 39.18
CA LYS A 209 -7.35 -3.33 40.55
C LYS A 209 -8.80 -3.74 40.77
N GLU A 210 -9.69 -3.34 39.87
CA GLU A 210 -11.11 -3.71 39.91
C GLU A 210 -11.32 -5.23 39.75
N LEU A 211 -10.68 -5.81 38.74
CA LEU A 211 -10.94 -7.18 38.32
C LEU A 211 -10.33 -8.22 39.26
N ARG A 212 -9.24 -7.89 39.97
CA ARG A 212 -8.58 -8.78 40.93
C ARG A 212 -8.96 -8.52 42.39
N ASP A 213 -9.84 -7.56 42.67
CA ASP A 213 -10.29 -7.27 44.03
C ASP A 213 -10.84 -8.56 44.70
N PRO A 214 -10.25 -9.04 45.81
CA PRO A 214 -10.70 -10.25 46.50
C PRO A 214 -12.12 -10.13 47.08
N GLU A 215 -12.54 -8.91 47.41
CA GLU A 215 -13.88 -8.59 47.90
C GLU A 215 -14.84 -8.24 46.74
N GLY A 216 -14.30 -7.98 45.55
CA GLY A 216 -15.05 -7.68 44.34
C GLY A 216 -15.76 -8.90 43.72
N PRO A 217 -16.65 -8.69 42.74
CA PRO A 217 -17.41 -9.77 42.12
C PRO A 217 -16.60 -10.61 41.12
N HIS A 218 -15.55 -10.03 40.51
CA HIS A 218 -14.82 -10.65 39.39
C HIS A 218 -13.75 -11.65 39.85
N LYS A 219 -12.86 -11.20 40.75
CA LYS A 219 -11.76 -12.00 41.34
C LYS A 219 -10.96 -12.77 40.27
N ALA A 220 -10.61 -12.11 39.17
CA ALA A 220 -9.91 -12.68 38.03
C ALA A 220 -8.59 -13.32 38.46
N ASP A 221 -8.33 -14.53 37.95
CA ASP A 221 -7.07 -15.25 38.20
C ASP A 221 -5.97 -14.80 37.23
N LEU A 222 -6.34 -14.39 36.01
CA LEU A 222 -5.46 -13.86 34.97
C LEU A 222 -6.15 -12.72 34.21
N ILE A 223 -5.35 -11.82 33.62
CA ILE A 223 -5.80 -10.75 32.72
C ILE A 223 -4.98 -10.82 31.42
N ILE A 224 -5.68 -11.01 30.31
CA ILE A 224 -5.14 -10.97 28.95
C ILE A 224 -5.49 -9.60 28.33
N ALA A 225 -4.48 -8.88 27.85
CA ALA A 225 -4.70 -7.69 27.04
C ALA A 225 -4.63 -8.06 25.56
N LEU A 226 -5.73 -7.86 24.85
CA LEU A 226 -5.75 -7.76 23.40
C LEU A 226 -5.33 -6.33 23.04
N THR A 227 -4.34 -6.17 22.18
CA THR A 227 -3.75 -4.87 21.86
C THR A 227 -3.76 -4.64 20.36
N HIS A 228 -4.06 -3.42 19.95
CA HIS A 228 -3.87 -2.99 18.56
C HIS A 228 -2.95 -1.77 18.57
N SER A 229 -1.66 -2.06 18.57
CA SER A 229 -0.59 -1.12 18.92
C SER A 229 0.72 -1.60 18.29
N ARG A 230 1.66 -0.68 18.09
CA ARG A 230 2.98 -1.00 17.54
C ARG A 230 3.77 -1.88 18.49
N LEU A 231 4.61 -2.75 17.96
CA LEU A 231 5.38 -3.72 18.76
C LEU A 231 6.24 -3.04 19.82
N SER A 232 6.85 -1.89 19.51
CA SER A 232 7.63 -1.15 20.51
C SER A 232 6.81 -0.71 21.71
N ASN A 233 5.54 -0.35 21.46
CA ASN A 233 4.63 0.14 22.48
C ASN A 233 4.03 -1.03 23.26
N ASP A 234 3.79 -2.18 22.63
CA ASP A 234 3.45 -3.42 23.34
C ASP A 234 4.58 -3.89 24.24
N ILE A 235 5.84 -3.82 23.78
CA ILE A 235 7.02 -4.14 24.61
C ILE A 235 7.11 -3.18 25.81
N ALA A 236 7.00 -1.87 25.57
CA ALA A 236 7.01 -0.88 26.64
C ALA A 236 5.87 -1.12 27.64
N LEU A 237 4.66 -1.35 27.14
CA LEU A 237 3.48 -1.66 27.95
C LEU A 237 3.69 -2.93 28.76
N ALA A 238 4.14 -4.04 28.15
CA ALA A 238 4.38 -5.31 28.83
C ALA A 238 5.38 -5.18 29.98
N ASN A 239 6.47 -4.44 29.74
CA ASN A 239 7.46 -4.13 30.76
C ASN A 239 6.87 -3.30 31.91
N GLU A 240 6.06 -2.28 31.59
CA GLU A 240 5.48 -1.36 32.58
C GLU A 240 4.37 -2.01 33.42
N VAL A 241 3.56 -2.90 32.83
CA VAL A 241 2.42 -3.55 33.49
C VAL A 241 2.73 -4.97 33.99
N GLY A 242 3.99 -5.38 33.96
CA GLY A 242 4.44 -6.65 34.50
C GLY A 242 4.00 -7.90 33.74
N ALA A 243 3.72 -7.79 32.43
CA ALA A 243 3.49 -8.95 31.55
C ALA A 243 4.84 -9.53 31.08
N THR A 244 5.66 -9.95 32.04
CA THR A 244 7.01 -10.48 31.81
C THR A 244 7.22 -11.73 32.67
N ARG A 245 8.29 -12.49 32.40
CA ARG A 245 8.70 -13.63 33.23
C ARG A 245 9.12 -13.21 34.65
N GLY A 246 9.38 -11.93 34.90
CA GLY A 246 9.80 -11.41 36.20
C GLY A 246 8.77 -11.62 37.31
N GLU A 247 9.22 -11.51 38.57
CA GLU A 247 8.37 -11.76 39.75
C GLU A 247 7.55 -10.53 40.20
N SER A 248 7.03 -9.74 39.26
CA SER A 248 6.16 -8.60 39.63
C SER A 248 4.86 -9.11 40.27
N ASP A 249 4.49 -8.50 41.41
CA ASP A 249 3.20 -8.69 42.08
C ASP A 249 2.38 -7.41 42.09
N GLU A 250 2.62 -6.51 41.14
CA GLU A 250 1.85 -5.29 40.99
C GLU A 250 0.62 -5.49 40.09
N HIS A 251 -0.34 -4.57 40.21
CA HIS A 251 -1.47 -4.48 39.29
C HIS A 251 -0.99 -4.23 37.86
N GLY A 252 -1.64 -4.88 36.90
CA GLY A 252 -1.29 -4.89 35.49
C GLY A 252 -1.85 -6.14 34.82
N VAL A 253 -1.33 -6.49 33.63
CA VAL A 253 -1.78 -7.67 32.85
C VAL A 253 -0.75 -8.79 32.84
N ASP A 254 -1.18 -10.02 32.58
CA ASP A 254 -0.31 -11.21 32.63
C ASP A 254 0.31 -11.54 31.27
N ILE A 255 -0.39 -11.25 30.17
CA ILE A 255 0.07 -11.49 28.80
C ILE A 255 -0.58 -10.48 27.86
N ILE A 256 0.15 -10.10 26.82
CA ILE A 256 -0.31 -9.25 25.73
C ILE A 256 -0.40 -10.07 24.45
N LEU A 257 -1.53 -9.97 23.76
CA LEU A 257 -1.74 -10.50 22.42
C LEU A 257 -1.99 -9.28 21.51
N GLY A 258 -1.18 -9.10 20.47
CA GLY A 258 -1.11 -7.83 19.74
C GLY A 258 -1.32 -7.94 18.22
N GLY A 259 -1.68 -6.82 17.60
CA GLY A 259 -1.83 -6.63 16.14
C GLY A 259 -1.11 -5.38 15.61
N HIS A 260 -1.59 -4.81 14.50
CA HIS A 260 -1.18 -3.56 13.83
C HIS A 260 0.04 -3.64 12.90
N ASP A 261 1.14 -4.24 13.33
CA ASP A 261 2.41 -4.19 12.59
C ASP A 261 2.53 -5.20 11.42
N HIS A 262 1.52 -6.07 11.24
CA HIS A 262 1.47 -7.15 10.24
C HIS A 262 2.58 -8.19 10.38
N MET A 263 3.18 -8.29 11.57
CA MET A 263 4.37 -9.09 11.79
C MET A 263 4.14 -10.23 12.78
N TYR A 264 4.90 -11.30 12.58
CA TYR A 264 4.95 -12.40 13.53
C TYR A 264 5.99 -12.10 14.61
N TYR A 265 5.58 -12.09 15.88
CA TYR A 265 6.47 -11.82 17.00
C TYR A 265 6.08 -12.61 18.23
N ILE A 266 7.05 -13.32 18.83
CA ILE A 266 6.92 -13.96 20.14
C ILE A 266 7.94 -13.33 21.09
N GLY A 267 7.44 -12.80 22.21
CA GLY A 267 8.24 -12.17 23.24
C GLY A 267 9.25 -13.13 23.88
N LYS A 268 10.36 -12.59 24.38
CA LYS A 268 11.47 -13.37 25.00
C LYS A 268 11.03 -14.15 26.26
N GLY A 269 9.87 -13.81 26.82
CA GLY A 269 9.24 -14.53 27.92
C GLY A 269 8.77 -15.94 27.55
N ALA A 270 8.56 -16.26 26.27
CA ALA A 270 8.24 -17.62 25.85
C ALA A 270 9.36 -18.60 26.21
N THR A 271 9.03 -19.69 26.88
CA THR A 271 9.97 -20.74 27.30
C THR A 271 10.25 -21.73 26.17
N LYS A 272 9.28 -21.92 25.26
CA LYS A 272 9.39 -22.82 24.13
C LYS A 272 8.71 -22.22 22.90
N PHE A 273 9.35 -22.37 21.75
CA PHE A 273 8.79 -22.05 20.45
C PHE A 273 8.92 -23.23 19.50
N GLU A 274 7.85 -23.55 18.79
CA GLU A 274 7.81 -24.56 17.72
C GLU A 274 7.22 -23.94 16.44
N GLY A 275 7.71 -24.35 15.28
CA GLY A 275 7.22 -23.89 13.98
C GLY A 275 8.31 -23.18 13.18
N GLN A 276 7.89 -22.54 12.09
CA GLN A 276 8.83 -21.90 11.17
C GLN A 276 9.49 -20.68 11.83
N GLU A 277 10.81 -20.59 11.67
CA GLU A 277 11.60 -19.44 12.13
C GLU A 277 11.06 -18.12 11.57
N PHE A 278 11.29 -17.06 12.32
CA PHE A 278 10.91 -15.69 11.99
C PHE A 278 11.99 -14.73 12.47
N GLU A 279 12.17 -13.64 11.74
CA GLU A 279 13.11 -12.61 12.11
C GLU A 279 12.51 -11.71 13.18
N ARG A 280 13.32 -11.35 14.19
CA ARG A 280 12.90 -10.37 15.18
C ARG A 280 13.15 -8.97 14.65
N PRO A 281 12.12 -8.13 14.58
CA PRO A 281 12.26 -6.78 14.05
C PRO A 281 13.09 -5.87 14.96
N GLY A 282 13.56 -4.76 14.37
CA GLY A 282 14.24 -3.70 15.10
C GLY A 282 13.39 -3.14 16.25
N GLY A 283 14.05 -2.80 17.37
CA GLY A 283 13.37 -2.33 18.60
C GLY A 283 13.06 -3.43 19.62
N SER A 284 13.11 -4.71 19.23
CA SER A 284 12.97 -5.86 20.12
C SER A 284 14.10 -6.02 21.17
N GLY A 285 15.14 -5.19 21.09
CA GLY A 285 16.19 -5.10 22.10
C GLY A 285 15.66 -4.74 23.50
N ALA A 286 14.60 -3.95 23.57
CA ALA A 286 13.96 -3.54 24.83
C ALA A 286 13.01 -4.60 25.44
N ASP A 287 12.81 -5.73 24.76
CA ASP A 287 12.03 -6.85 25.31
C ASP A 287 12.79 -7.47 26.51
N ASN A 288 12.21 -7.31 27.71
CA ASN A 288 12.72 -7.81 28.99
C ASN A 288 11.95 -9.07 29.43
N ASP A 289 12.09 -10.14 28.65
CA ASP A 289 11.35 -11.39 28.85
C ASP A 289 9.82 -11.21 28.89
N THR A 290 9.31 -10.37 27.99
CA THR A 290 7.88 -10.08 27.87
C THR A 290 7.07 -11.29 27.39
N PHE A 291 5.84 -11.42 27.88
CA PHE A 291 4.83 -12.33 27.36
C PHE A 291 3.98 -11.59 26.32
N ILE A 292 4.47 -11.57 25.08
CA ILE A 292 3.81 -10.94 23.91
C ILE A 292 3.66 -11.97 22.80
N ILE A 293 2.50 -11.99 22.14
CA ILE A 293 2.27 -12.75 20.90
C ILE A 293 1.62 -11.84 19.85
N LYS A 294 2.24 -11.74 18.68
CA LYS A 294 1.68 -11.14 17.45
C LYS A 294 1.78 -12.17 16.34
N SER A 295 0.71 -12.37 15.60
CA SER A 295 0.50 -13.53 14.72
C SER A 295 0.50 -13.16 13.24
N GLY A 296 1.36 -12.24 12.80
CA GLY A 296 1.49 -11.93 11.36
C GLY A 296 0.28 -11.16 10.83
N THR A 297 -0.24 -11.58 9.67
CA THR A 297 -1.39 -10.95 9.00
C THR A 297 -2.08 -11.93 8.05
N ASP A 298 -3.31 -11.61 7.64
CA ASP A 298 -3.97 -12.12 6.43
C ASP A 298 -4.19 -13.63 6.43
N PHE A 299 -4.61 -14.21 7.57
CA PHE A 299 -4.85 -15.65 7.71
C PHE A 299 -3.65 -16.53 7.34
N ARG A 300 -2.44 -15.96 7.25
CA ARG A 300 -1.22 -16.70 6.96
C ARG A 300 -0.73 -17.44 8.19
N ASP A 301 -0.83 -16.80 9.34
CA ASP A 301 -0.22 -17.23 10.58
C ASP A 301 -1.26 -17.34 11.71
N LEU A 302 -1.20 -18.45 12.44
CA LEU A 302 -2.00 -18.72 13.64
C LEU A 302 -1.05 -19.13 14.76
N SER A 303 -1.15 -18.46 15.91
CA SER A 303 -0.36 -18.82 17.09
C SER A 303 -1.20 -19.69 18.03
N GLU A 304 -0.73 -20.90 18.28
CA GLU A 304 -1.23 -21.78 19.35
C GLU A 304 -0.32 -21.63 20.56
N ALA A 305 -0.84 -21.13 21.68
CA ALA A 305 -0.09 -20.96 22.91
C ALA A 305 -0.65 -21.85 24.03
N ALA A 306 0.23 -22.37 24.87
CA ALA A 306 -0.12 -23.06 26.10
C ALA A 306 0.53 -22.31 27.27
N LEU A 307 -0.31 -21.76 28.14
CA LEU A 307 0.13 -21.08 29.37
C LEU A 307 0.09 -22.07 30.53
N THR A 308 1.23 -22.33 31.14
CA THR A 308 1.29 -23.07 32.40
C THR A 308 1.15 -22.09 33.55
N ILE A 309 0.09 -22.25 34.34
CA ILE A 309 -0.34 -21.32 35.37
C ILE A 309 -0.08 -21.93 36.74
N SER A 310 0.58 -21.19 37.62
CA SER A 310 0.92 -21.64 38.97
C SER A 310 -0.31 -22.01 39.80
N ALA A 311 -0.08 -22.76 40.88
CA ALA A 311 -1.03 -22.84 41.98
C ALA A 311 -1.35 -21.43 42.54
N PRO A 312 -2.53 -21.24 43.18
CA PRO A 312 -2.86 -19.98 43.84
C PRO A 312 -1.84 -19.62 44.92
N ARG A 313 -1.51 -18.33 45.01
CA ARG A 313 -0.60 -17.75 45.99
C ARG A 313 -1.39 -16.84 46.93
N GLU A 314 -1.26 -17.09 48.23
CA GLU A 314 -1.92 -16.31 49.27
C GLU A 314 -1.30 -14.92 49.41
N SER A 315 -2.11 -13.91 49.72
CA SER A 315 -1.67 -12.52 49.98
C SER A 315 -0.89 -11.85 48.83
N LYS A 316 -1.16 -12.26 47.59
CA LYS A 316 -0.56 -11.70 46.36
C LYS A 316 -1.62 -11.04 45.51
N VAL A 317 -1.29 -9.89 44.90
CA VAL A 317 -2.20 -9.22 43.93
C VAL A 317 -2.44 -10.14 42.75
N ARG A 318 -1.37 -10.78 42.25
CA ARG A 318 -1.44 -11.81 41.21
C ARG A 318 -1.59 -13.17 41.88
N ARG A 319 -2.84 -13.54 42.16
CA ARG A 319 -3.18 -14.82 42.79
C ARG A 319 -2.57 -16.01 42.07
N ARG A 320 -2.52 -15.98 40.74
CA ARG A 320 -1.79 -16.96 39.92
C ARG A 320 -0.80 -16.23 39.00
N ARG A 321 0.20 -16.94 38.47
CA ARG A 321 1.15 -16.42 37.48
C ARG A 321 1.39 -17.42 36.37
N ILE A 322 1.80 -16.92 35.20
CA ILE A 322 2.34 -17.74 34.11
C ILE A 322 3.76 -18.17 34.51
N THR A 323 4.00 -19.47 34.59
CA THR A 323 5.34 -20.03 34.83
C THR A 323 6.02 -20.45 33.54
N GLU A 324 5.25 -20.89 32.55
CA GLU A 324 5.76 -21.27 31.23
C GLU A 324 4.79 -20.80 30.14
N LEU A 325 5.36 -20.37 29.01
CA LEU A 325 4.64 -20.02 27.79
C LEU A 325 5.27 -20.81 26.64
N SER A 326 4.55 -21.82 26.16
CA SER A 326 4.93 -22.54 24.94
C SER A 326 4.09 -22.01 23.79
N VAL A 327 4.72 -21.66 22.67
CA VAL A 327 4.02 -21.21 21.45
C VAL A 327 4.38 -22.09 20.27
N ARG A 328 3.37 -22.49 19.50
CA ARG A 328 3.51 -23.12 18.20
C ARG A 328 2.95 -22.21 17.12
N ARG A 329 3.77 -21.90 16.12
CA ARG A 329 3.36 -21.19 14.91
C ARG A 329 2.79 -22.17 13.90
N HIS A 330 1.57 -21.91 13.46
CA HIS A 330 0.97 -22.60 12.34
C HIS A 330 0.86 -21.66 11.14
N ARG A 331 1.28 -22.13 9.96
CA ARG A 331 0.97 -21.46 8.70
C ARG A 331 -0.16 -22.14 7.97
N THR A 332 -1.00 -21.36 7.32
CA THR A 332 -1.95 -21.87 6.33
C THR A 332 -1.19 -22.28 5.09
N GLN A 333 -1.44 -23.49 4.62
CA GLN A 333 -0.81 -24.08 3.45
C GLN A 333 -1.87 -24.36 2.38
N PRO A 334 -1.51 -24.30 1.08
CA PRO A 334 -2.44 -24.65 0.00
C PRO A 334 -3.01 -26.07 0.13
N SER A 335 -2.26 -26.99 0.76
CA SER A 335 -2.68 -28.37 1.04
C SER A 335 -3.64 -28.53 2.22
N ASP A 336 -3.86 -27.48 3.03
CA ASP A 336 -4.72 -27.59 4.20
C ASP A 336 -6.19 -27.81 3.79
N PRO A 337 -6.93 -28.67 4.51
CA PRO A 337 -8.34 -28.89 4.23
C PRO A 337 -9.16 -27.62 4.55
N PRO A 338 -10.07 -27.18 3.66
CA PRO A 338 -10.97 -26.07 3.94
C PRO A 338 -12.22 -26.52 4.71
N LEU A 339 -12.94 -25.56 5.31
CA LEU A 339 -14.36 -25.74 5.64
C LEU A 339 -15.19 -25.66 4.34
N PRO A 340 -15.88 -26.75 3.91
CA PRO A 340 -16.53 -26.79 2.59
C PRO A 340 -17.57 -25.69 2.37
N GLU A 341 -18.47 -25.49 3.35
CA GLU A 341 -19.55 -24.50 3.28
C GLU A 341 -18.99 -23.07 3.18
N LEU A 342 -18.02 -22.72 4.03
CA LEU A 342 -17.39 -21.40 3.99
C LEU A 342 -16.60 -21.19 2.69
N ARG A 343 -15.93 -22.22 2.17
CA ARG A 343 -15.21 -22.13 0.88
C ARG A 343 -16.16 -21.85 -0.27
N GLU A 344 -17.36 -22.45 -0.24
CA GLU A 344 -18.40 -22.20 -1.23
C GLU A 344 -18.89 -20.74 -1.15
N THR A 345 -19.21 -20.22 0.04
CA THR A 345 -19.61 -18.81 0.18
C THR A 345 -18.51 -17.86 -0.28
N ILE A 346 -17.26 -18.07 0.15
CA ILE A 346 -16.10 -17.27 -0.29
C ILE A 346 -15.98 -17.36 -1.82
N GLY A 347 -16.18 -18.54 -2.41
CA GLY A 347 -16.22 -18.74 -3.86
C GLY A 347 -17.27 -17.87 -4.56
N HIS A 348 -18.51 -17.86 -4.07
CA HIS A 348 -19.60 -17.05 -4.63
C HIS A 348 -19.37 -15.54 -4.48
N LEU A 349 -18.82 -15.10 -3.35
CA LEU A 349 -18.47 -13.69 -3.12
C LEU A 349 -17.38 -13.23 -4.10
N LEU A 350 -16.29 -14.00 -4.19
CA LEU A 350 -15.16 -13.66 -5.04
C LEU A 350 -15.49 -13.77 -6.53
N ALA A 351 -16.35 -14.70 -6.95
CA ALA A 351 -16.78 -14.80 -8.34
C ALA A 351 -17.45 -13.50 -8.86
N LYS A 352 -18.26 -12.84 -8.02
CA LYS A 352 -18.88 -11.55 -8.37
C LYS A 352 -17.86 -10.43 -8.50
N ILE A 353 -16.82 -10.46 -7.68
CA ILE A 353 -15.74 -9.47 -7.70
C ILE A 353 -14.85 -9.71 -8.94
N ASP A 354 -14.48 -10.97 -9.19
CA ASP A 354 -13.65 -11.38 -10.32
C ASP A 354 -14.31 -11.08 -11.67
N GLU A 355 -15.65 -11.17 -11.80
CA GLU A 355 -16.37 -10.80 -13.03
C GLU A 355 -16.06 -9.36 -13.48
N SER A 356 -15.86 -8.44 -12.51
CA SER A 356 -15.61 -7.03 -12.78
C SER A 356 -14.14 -6.61 -12.71
N THR A 357 -13.29 -7.40 -12.05
CA THR A 357 -11.89 -7.03 -11.72
C THR A 357 -10.84 -8.03 -12.20
N GLY A 358 -11.24 -9.18 -12.73
CA GLY A 358 -10.35 -10.25 -13.15
C GLY A 358 -9.60 -9.99 -14.46
N GLN A 359 -9.94 -8.92 -15.19
CA GLN A 359 -9.28 -8.62 -16.48
C GLN A 359 -7.80 -8.27 -16.30
N PRO A 360 -6.90 -8.84 -17.12
CA PRO A 360 -5.52 -8.37 -17.21
C PRO A 360 -5.46 -6.89 -17.62
N VAL A 361 -4.56 -6.12 -17.00
CA VAL A 361 -4.32 -4.70 -17.29
C VAL A 361 -2.88 -4.42 -17.72
N ALA A 362 -1.95 -5.28 -17.32
CA ALA A 362 -0.55 -5.20 -17.72
C ALA A 362 0.13 -6.58 -17.60
N TYR A 363 1.32 -6.69 -18.14
CA TYR A 363 2.27 -7.77 -17.86
C TYR A 363 3.52 -7.12 -17.26
N THR A 364 3.99 -7.59 -16.11
CA THR A 364 5.19 -7.05 -15.45
C THR A 364 6.36 -8.01 -15.54
N LEU A 365 7.54 -7.51 -15.90
CA LEU A 365 8.80 -8.28 -15.93
C LEU A 365 9.46 -8.36 -14.57
N THR A 366 9.20 -7.38 -13.69
CA THR A 366 9.68 -7.35 -12.31
C THR A 366 8.52 -7.54 -11.33
N PRO A 367 8.76 -8.15 -10.16
CA PRO A 367 7.75 -8.20 -9.11
C PRO A 367 7.43 -6.80 -8.59
N TRP A 368 6.14 -6.53 -8.36
CA TRP A 368 5.67 -5.38 -7.61
C TRP A 368 5.55 -5.80 -6.15
N ASP A 369 6.63 -5.61 -5.40
CA ASP A 369 6.69 -5.96 -3.99
C ASP A 369 6.12 -4.83 -3.12
N THR A 370 5.06 -5.14 -2.39
CA THR A 370 4.29 -4.20 -1.56
C THR A 370 4.19 -4.66 -0.12
N ARG A 371 5.04 -5.62 0.28
CA ARG A 371 5.16 -6.06 1.67
C ARG A 371 5.55 -4.89 2.57
N ALA A 372 5.01 -4.85 3.80
CA ALA A 372 5.26 -3.76 4.73
C ALA A 372 6.77 -3.54 4.96
N GLY A 373 7.55 -4.63 5.09
CA GLY A 373 9.01 -4.58 5.22
C GLY A 373 9.77 -4.04 4.00
N GLU A 374 9.10 -3.87 2.85
CA GLU A 374 9.69 -3.34 1.63
C GLU A 374 9.33 -1.85 1.46
N VAL A 375 8.04 -1.55 1.33
CA VAL A 375 7.56 -0.19 1.00
C VAL A 375 7.63 0.79 2.19
N ARG A 376 7.79 0.28 3.43
CA ARG A 376 7.86 1.10 4.65
C ARG A 376 9.27 1.26 5.23
N LEU A 377 10.29 0.66 4.62
CA LEU A 377 11.66 0.69 5.13
C LEU A 377 12.71 1.16 4.11
N LYS A 378 12.41 1.08 2.81
CA LYS A 378 13.36 1.39 1.75
C LYS A 378 12.66 1.84 0.46
N GLU A 379 13.47 2.31 -0.48
CA GLU A 379 13.04 2.58 -1.86
C GLU A 379 12.48 1.31 -2.49
N SER A 380 11.31 1.44 -3.13
CA SER A 380 10.66 0.33 -3.83
C SER A 380 10.39 0.70 -5.29
N ALA A 381 10.66 -0.25 -6.19
CA ALA A 381 10.44 -0.05 -7.62
C ALA A 381 8.98 0.30 -7.96
N CYS A 382 8.03 -0.33 -7.25
CA CYS A 382 6.59 -0.05 -7.38
C CYS A 382 6.26 1.38 -6.90
N GLY A 383 6.80 1.78 -5.75
CA GLY A 383 6.64 3.13 -5.21
C GLY A 383 7.18 4.21 -6.14
N ASP A 384 8.35 4.00 -6.73
CA ASP A 384 8.95 4.93 -7.69
C ASP A 384 8.07 5.13 -8.93
N LEU A 385 7.59 4.03 -9.52
CA LEU A 385 6.72 4.07 -10.70
C LEU A 385 5.42 4.81 -10.40
N ILE A 386 4.77 4.53 -9.26
CA ILE A 386 3.51 5.17 -8.88
C ILE A 386 3.74 6.67 -8.60
N ALA A 387 4.82 7.03 -7.91
CA ALA A 387 5.18 8.42 -7.66
C ALA A 387 5.48 9.18 -8.97
N ASP A 388 6.16 8.54 -9.93
CA ASP A 388 6.41 9.10 -11.26
C ASP A 388 5.09 9.35 -12.01
N ILE A 389 4.17 8.38 -12.02
CA ILE A 389 2.83 8.51 -12.63
C ILE A 389 2.05 9.66 -11.99
N MET A 390 2.00 9.74 -10.66
CA MET A 390 1.29 10.82 -9.95
C MET A 390 1.84 12.19 -10.34
N ARG A 391 3.16 12.37 -10.24
CA ARG A 391 3.83 13.63 -10.53
C ARG A 391 3.56 14.11 -11.96
N ILE A 392 3.73 13.22 -12.93
CA ILE A 392 3.60 13.55 -14.37
C ILE A 392 2.13 13.75 -14.76
N SER A 393 1.20 13.03 -14.14
CA SER A 393 -0.24 13.23 -14.38
C SER A 393 -0.66 14.66 -14.10
N TYR A 394 -0.19 15.23 -12.99
CA TYR A 394 -0.58 16.57 -12.54
C TYR A 394 0.16 17.69 -13.26
N GLU A 395 1.31 17.42 -13.91
CA GLU A 395 1.90 18.38 -14.84
C GLU A 395 0.91 18.75 -15.96
N SER A 396 0.15 17.78 -16.48
CA SER A 396 -0.79 18.04 -17.56
C SER A 396 -2.00 18.85 -17.13
N VAL A 397 -2.43 18.68 -15.87
CA VAL A 397 -3.57 19.39 -15.25
C VAL A 397 -3.18 20.84 -14.94
N LEU A 398 -1.97 21.05 -14.40
CA LEU A 398 -1.46 22.37 -14.04
C LEU A 398 -0.89 23.18 -15.21
N ARG A 399 -0.70 22.55 -16.38
CA ARG A 399 -0.35 23.28 -17.61
C ARG A 399 -1.53 24.14 -18.03
N ASP A 400 -1.46 25.44 -17.72
CA ASP A 400 -2.37 26.45 -18.26
C ASP A 400 -2.40 26.36 -19.78
N ARG A 401 -3.55 25.89 -20.30
CA ARG A 401 -3.86 25.90 -21.72
C ARG A 401 -4.96 26.92 -21.97
N ASP A 402 -4.80 27.70 -23.02
CA ASP A 402 -5.89 28.53 -23.51
C ASP A 402 -7.06 27.66 -24.00
N ARG A 403 -8.22 28.27 -24.30
CA ARG A 403 -9.42 27.58 -24.80
C ARG A 403 -9.21 26.83 -26.14
N ARG A 404 -8.02 26.94 -26.75
CA ARG A 404 -7.61 26.29 -28.00
C ARG A 404 -6.54 25.20 -27.75
N GLY A 405 -6.19 24.92 -26.49
CA GLY A 405 -5.23 23.90 -26.11
C GLY A 405 -3.75 24.31 -26.24
N GLN A 406 -3.48 25.61 -26.48
CA GLN A 406 -2.14 26.17 -26.63
C GLN A 406 -1.60 26.64 -25.27
N LEU A 407 -0.29 26.50 -25.04
CA LEU A 407 0.35 26.89 -23.78
C LEU A 407 0.25 28.41 -23.58
N ASP A 408 -0.02 28.84 -22.34
CA ASP A 408 0.10 30.26 -21.98
C ASP A 408 1.52 30.75 -22.32
N LYS A 409 1.61 31.81 -23.12
CA LYS A 409 2.86 32.41 -23.62
C LYS A 409 3.81 32.85 -22.51
N LYS A 410 3.36 32.93 -21.26
CA LYS A 410 4.18 33.27 -20.08
C LYS A 410 5.05 32.11 -19.59
N ARG A 411 4.74 30.85 -19.92
CA ARG A 411 5.48 29.68 -19.43
C ARG A 411 6.20 28.97 -20.57
N LYS A 412 7.48 28.65 -20.36
CA LYS A 412 8.27 27.88 -21.34
C LYS A 412 7.80 26.42 -21.33
N GLU A 413 7.63 25.81 -22.50
CA GLU A 413 7.21 24.40 -22.68
C GLU A 413 8.12 23.40 -21.94
N SER A 414 9.35 23.80 -21.68
CA SER A 414 10.40 23.09 -20.95
C SER A 414 10.32 23.14 -19.43
N SER A 415 9.34 23.84 -18.87
CA SER A 415 9.27 24.04 -17.43
C SER A 415 8.60 22.85 -16.76
N ARG A 416 9.21 22.41 -15.66
CA ARG A 416 8.62 21.48 -14.72
C ARG A 416 7.42 22.14 -14.05
N GLU A 417 6.24 21.51 -14.15
CA GLU A 417 5.02 22.06 -13.54
C GLU A 417 4.73 21.47 -12.16
N VAL A 418 5.27 20.28 -11.87
CA VAL A 418 5.25 19.62 -10.56
C VAL A 418 6.66 19.15 -10.20
N ASP A 419 7.17 19.68 -9.09
CA ASP A 419 8.56 19.49 -8.65
C ASP A 419 8.77 18.17 -7.92
N ILE A 420 7.83 17.74 -7.08
CA ILE A 420 7.99 16.52 -6.26
C ILE A 420 6.66 15.78 -6.18
N ALA A 421 6.70 14.45 -6.14
CA ALA A 421 5.60 13.67 -5.58
C ALA A 421 6.06 12.93 -4.33
N LEU A 422 5.19 12.89 -3.32
CA LEU A 422 5.40 12.24 -2.03
C LEU A 422 4.22 11.32 -1.74
N ILE A 423 4.52 10.04 -1.47
CA ILE A 423 3.55 9.03 -1.08
C ILE A 423 4.10 8.34 0.17
N CYS A 424 3.29 8.17 1.21
CA CYS A 424 3.69 7.34 2.34
C CYS A 424 3.56 5.86 1.97
N GLY A 425 4.51 5.02 2.39
CA GLY A 425 4.56 3.58 2.09
C GLY A 425 3.31 2.83 2.56
N GLY A 426 2.64 3.33 3.61
CA GLY A 426 1.34 2.83 4.09
C GLY A 426 0.21 2.96 3.07
N SER A 427 0.37 3.80 2.05
CA SER A 427 -0.56 3.94 0.91
C SER A 427 -0.52 2.74 -0.04
N LEU A 428 0.60 2.01 -0.07
CA LEU A 428 0.79 0.82 -0.89
C LEU A 428 0.46 -0.40 -0.04
N ARG A 429 -0.65 -1.06 -0.36
CA ARG A 429 -1.22 -2.18 0.40
C ARG A 429 -0.98 -3.51 -0.33
N GLY A 430 -1.63 -4.56 0.16
CA GLY A 430 -1.55 -5.90 -0.40
C GLY A 430 -0.59 -6.82 0.34
N ASP A 431 0.37 -6.30 1.11
CA ASP A 431 1.37 -7.07 1.86
C ASP A 431 1.84 -8.35 1.13
N SER A 432 2.15 -8.20 -0.15
CA SER A 432 2.45 -9.30 -1.06
C SER A 432 3.31 -8.83 -2.23
N SER A 433 3.77 -9.78 -3.04
CA SER A 433 4.48 -9.53 -4.28
C SER A 433 3.61 -9.93 -5.47
N TYR A 434 3.36 -8.99 -6.39
CA TYR A 434 2.56 -9.22 -7.59
C TYR A 434 3.46 -9.39 -8.81
N GLY A 435 3.20 -10.42 -9.60
CA GLY A 435 4.08 -10.80 -10.70
C GLY A 435 5.43 -11.39 -10.23
N PRO A 436 6.41 -11.58 -11.14
CA PRO A 436 6.36 -11.35 -12.59
C PRO A 436 5.20 -12.08 -13.27
N GLY A 437 4.71 -11.52 -14.38
CA GLY A 437 3.57 -12.06 -15.13
C GLY A 437 2.41 -11.09 -15.32
N SER A 438 1.24 -11.65 -15.63
CA SER A 438 0.00 -10.88 -15.86
C SER A 438 -0.50 -10.21 -14.57
N LEU A 439 -0.60 -8.88 -14.60
CA LEU A 439 -1.25 -8.06 -13.58
C LEU A 439 -2.71 -7.83 -13.99
N ARG A 440 -3.63 -7.99 -13.04
CA ARG A 440 -5.07 -7.82 -13.22
C ARG A 440 -5.58 -6.54 -12.55
N LEU A 441 -6.78 -6.10 -12.92
CA LEU A 441 -7.39 -4.91 -12.31
C LEU A 441 -7.52 -5.08 -10.78
N ARG A 442 -7.88 -6.27 -10.30
CA ARG A 442 -7.93 -6.56 -8.86
C ARG A 442 -6.60 -6.31 -8.16
N ASP A 443 -5.47 -6.64 -8.79
CA ASP A 443 -4.14 -6.47 -8.19
C ASP A 443 -3.86 -4.97 -7.99
N ILE A 444 -4.22 -4.13 -8.95
CA ILE A 444 -4.11 -2.67 -8.85
C ILE A 444 -5.00 -2.10 -7.73
N MET A 445 -6.21 -2.63 -7.59
CA MET A 445 -7.13 -2.24 -6.51
C MET A 445 -6.64 -2.72 -5.15
N GLU A 446 -5.98 -3.87 -5.08
CA GLU A 446 -5.43 -4.43 -3.85
C GLU A 446 -4.20 -3.64 -3.36
N ILE A 447 -3.33 -3.22 -4.29
CA ILE A 447 -2.17 -2.37 -3.98
C ILE A 447 -2.62 -0.96 -3.57
N MET A 448 -3.70 -0.43 -4.15
CA MET A 448 -4.18 0.93 -3.90
C MET A 448 -5.69 0.94 -3.62
N PRO A 449 -6.11 0.46 -2.43
CA PRO A 449 -7.51 0.24 -2.10
C PRO A 449 -8.22 1.50 -1.57
N PHE A 450 -7.49 2.58 -1.33
CA PHE A 450 -8.06 3.81 -0.76
C PHE A 450 -8.68 4.71 -1.84
N ASP A 451 -9.79 5.35 -1.46
CA ASP A 451 -10.63 6.18 -2.31
C ASP A 451 -10.38 7.70 -2.14
N ASP A 452 -9.31 8.08 -1.46
CA ASP A 452 -8.94 9.49 -1.30
C ASP A 452 -8.22 10.03 -2.55
N SER A 453 -8.36 11.33 -2.76
CA SER A 453 -7.87 11.99 -3.96
C SER A 453 -6.38 12.29 -3.89
N VAL A 454 -5.72 12.31 -5.04
CA VAL A 454 -4.41 12.94 -5.19
C VAL A 454 -4.60 14.46 -5.25
N VAL A 455 -3.81 15.21 -4.48
CA VAL A 455 -3.86 16.68 -4.38
C VAL A 455 -2.52 17.29 -4.76
N CYS A 456 -2.52 18.59 -5.06
CA CYS A 456 -1.29 19.35 -5.32
C CYS A 456 -1.21 20.59 -4.42
N LEU A 457 -0.07 20.73 -3.74
CA LEU A 457 0.22 21.78 -2.76
C LEU A 457 1.41 22.63 -3.20
N GLU A 458 1.38 23.92 -2.88
CA GLU A 458 2.56 24.80 -2.85
C GLU A 458 3.21 24.74 -1.47
N LEU A 459 4.42 24.20 -1.39
CA LEU A 459 5.21 24.03 -0.16
C LEU A 459 6.58 24.67 -0.30
N THR A 460 7.08 25.26 0.79
CA THR A 460 8.48 25.72 0.89
C THR A 460 9.45 24.56 0.98
N GLY A 461 10.72 24.76 0.60
CA GLY A 461 11.75 23.73 0.77
C GLY A 461 11.85 23.25 2.22
N ALA A 462 11.75 24.15 3.19
CA ALA A 462 11.77 23.81 4.60
C ALA A 462 10.61 22.88 5.00
N GLN A 463 9.39 23.12 4.50
CA GLN A 463 8.24 22.26 4.74
C GLN A 463 8.42 20.86 4.15
N ILE A 464 9.04 20.77 2.97
CA ILE A 464 9.33 19.49 2.31
C ILE A 464 10.39 18.69 3.09
N ILE A 465 11.45 19.35 3.55
CA ILE A 465 12.46 18.72 4.43
C ILE A 465 11.81 18.23 5.72
N ALA A 466 10.96 19.05 6.36
CA ALA A 466 10.25 18.65 7.56
C ALA A 466 9.31 17.45 7.33
N ALA A 467 8.64 17.38 6.18
CA ALA A 467 7.81 16.24 5.80
C ALA A 467 8.67 14.97 5.63
N LEU A 468 9.83 15.07 4.98
CA LEU A 468 10.79 13.96 4.85
C LEU A 468 11.33 13.52 6.21
N GLU A 469 11.68 14.46 7.09
CA GLU A 469 12.11 14.19 8.46
C GLU A 469 11.03 13.44 9.27
N ASN A 470 9.76 13.81 9.12
CA ASN A 470 8.66 13.01 9.68
C ASN A 470 8.65 11.60 9.10
N GLY A 471 8.75 11.48 7.78
CA GLY A 471 8.76 10.18 7.09
C GLY A 471 9.85 9.24 7.59
N PHE A 472 11.03 9.76 7.95
CA PHE A 472 12.11 8.96 8.54
C PHE A 472 12.05 8.85 10.05
N SER A 473 11.23 9.62 10.76
CA SER A 473 11.31 9.79 12.22
C SER A 473 11.19 8.50 13.04
N THR A 474 10.45 7.52 12.54
CA THR A 474 10.16 6.26 13.24
C THR A 474 11.00 5.09 12.77
N TYR A 475 11.81 5.24 11.72
CA TYR A 475 12.71 4.20 11.23
C TYR A 475 13.61 3.64 12.36
N PRO A 476 13.83 2.31 12.44
CA PRO A 476 13.43 1.25 11.49
C PRO A 476 12.07 0.60 11.79
N LYS A 477 11.16 1.27 12.53
CA LYS A 477 9.78 0.77 12.67
C LYS A 477 9.10 0.78 11.28
N GLN A 478 8.32 -0.26 10.97
CA GLN A 478 7.61 -0.42 9.68
C GLN A 478 6.36 0.47 9.60
N GLU A 479 6.54 1.76 9.85
CA GLU A 479 5.46 2.75 9.85
C GLU A 479 5.00 3.12 8.45
N GLY A 480 3.70 3.35 8.31
CA GLY A 480 3.12 3.83 7.05
C GLY A 480 3.77 5.11 6.53
N ARG A 481 4.29 5.97 7.42
CA ARG A 481 4.84 7.28 7.10
C ARG A 481 6.10 7.31 6.24
N PHE A 482 6.83 6.20 6.08
CA PHE A 482 8.07 6.18 5.28
C PHE A 482 7.81 6.65 3.83
N PRO A 483 8.58 7.58 3.27
CA PRO A 483 8.24 8.21 1.99
C PRO A 483 8.75 7.43 0.77
N GLN A 484 7.88 7.20 -0.20
CA GLN A 484 8.21 6.89 -1.60
C GLN A 484 8.10 8.19 -2.41
N ILE A 485 9.08 8.49 -3.27
CA ILE A 485 9.21 9.83 -3.86
C ILE A 485 9.38 9.82 -5.39
N SER A 486 9.04 10.93 -6.03
CA SER A 486 9.44 11.23 -7.40
C SER A 486 9.95 12.65 -7.49
N GLY A 487 10.98 12.86 -8.32
CA GLY A 487 11.40 14.19 -8.72
C GLY A 487 12.51 14.84 -7.92
N ALA A 488 12.95 14.17 -6.86
CA ALA A 488 14.12 14.54 -6.07
C ALA A 488 14.90 13.28 -5.70
N GLN A 489 16.19 13.44 -5.44
CA GLN A 489 17.00 12.48 -4.70
C GLN A 489 17.11 12.95 -3.26
N VAL A 490 16.94 12.04 -2.32
CA VAL A 490 17.08 12.26 -0.88
C VAL A 490 18.17 11.34 -0.33
N LEU A 491 19.19 11.96 0.27
CA LEU A 491 20.17 11.29 1.10
C LEU A 491 19.77 11.49 2.55
N TRP A 492 19.74 10.40 3.32
CA TRP A 492 19.38 10.43 4.73
C TRP A 492 20.30 9.50 5.53
N ASP A 493 20.31 9.64 6.85
CA ASP A 493 21.18 8.91 7.77
C ASP A 493 20.34 8.30 8.90
N SER A 494 20.18 6.98 8.86
CA SER A 494 19.38 6.25 9.85
C SER A 494 19.95 6.26 11.26
N THR A 495 21.24 6.57 11.42
CA THR A 495 21.92 6.61 12.73
C THR A 495 21.64 7.91 13.50
N LYS A 496 21.18 8.95 12.81
CA LYS A 496 20.87 10.25 13.43
C LYS A 496 19.53 10.21 14.16
N PRO A 497 19.38 11.06 15.21
CA PRO A 497 18.12 11.17 15.92
C PRO A 497 17.00 11.67 14.97
N PRO A 498 15.73 11.29 15.22
CA PRO A 498 14.58 11.79 14.48
C PRO A 498 14.57 13.32 14.37
N GLY A 499 14.20 13.85 13.19
CA GLY A 499 14.23 15.29 12.91
C GLY A 499 15.59 15.84 12.46
N LYS A 500 16.62 14.98 12.35
CA LYS A 500 17.95 15.33 11.81
C LYS A 500 18.48 14.25 10.87
N ARG A 501 17.60 13.44 10.29
CA ARG A 501 17.96 12.29 9.45
C ARG A 501 18.20 12.69 8.01
N VAL A 502 17.56 13.72 7.49
CA VAL A 502 17.77 14.19 6.12
C VAL A 502 19.14 14.86 6.00
N VAL A 503 20.00 14.32 5.15
CA VAL A 503 21.33 14.87 4.86
C VAL A 503 21.24 15.89 3.72
N SER A 504 20.53 15.54 2.65
CA SER A 504 20.29 16.45 1.52
C SER A 504 19.08 16.01 0.70
N ALA A 505 18.35 16.98 0.16
CA ALA A 505 17.35 16.75 -0.88
C ALA A 505 17.70 17.59 -2.12
N THR A 506 17.84 16.93 -3.26
CA THR A 506 18.26 17.55 -4.52
C THR A 506 17.22 17.27 -5.60
N LEU A 507 16.71 18.31 -6.25
CA LEU A 507 15.77 18.13 -7.35
C LEU A 507 16.46 17.40 -8.50
N LEU A 508 15.75 16.49 -9.15
CA LEU A 508 16.20 15.90 -10.38
C LEU A 508 16.11 16.92 -11.53
N GLU A 509 17.11 16.89 -12.42
CA GLU A 509 17.03 17.64 -13.67
C GLU A 509 15.81 17.20 -14.47
N ASP A 510 15.12 18.18 -15.01
CA ASP A 510 13.91 17.90 -15.74
C ASP A 510 14.25 17.42 -17.17
N GLY A 511 14.25 16.10 -17.36
CA GLY A 511 14.51 15.44 -18.65
C GLY A 511 13.46 15.73 -19.73
N HIS A 512 12.53 16.66 -19.51
CA HIS A 512 11.40 16.97 -20.39
C HIS A 512 11.75 17.52 -21.77
N LEU A 513 13.01 17.81 -22.06
CA LEU A 513 13.42 18.26 -23.38
C LEU A 513 14.41 17.28 -23.99
N PHE A 514 14.01 16.65 -25.09
CA PHE A 514 14.99 16.35 -26.13
C PHE A 514 15.79 17.65 -26.36
N PRO A 515 17.12 17.65 -26.18
CA PRO A 515 17.87 18.82 -26.59
C PRO A 515 17.56 19.05 -28.06
N THR A 516 17.17 20.27 -28.42
CA THR A 516 16.90 20.67 -29.79
C THR A 516 18.00 21.61 -30.25
N ASP A 517 18.44 21.51 -31.50
CA ASP A 517 19.29 22.50 -32.14
C ASP A 517 18.55 23.83 -32.27
N SER A 518 19.29 24.82 -32.78
CA SER A 518 18.77 26.13 -33.17
C SER A 518 17.63 26.08 -34.20
N GLU A 519 17.38 24.95 -34.86
CA GLU A 519 16.29 24.74 -35.82
C GLU A 519 15.09 23.99 -35.21
N GLY A 520 15.16 23.63 -33.92
CA GLY A 520 14.12 22.85 -33.23
C GLY A 520 14.19 21.34 -33.49
N LYS A 521 15.24 20.86 -34.17
CA LYS A 521 15.52 19.44 -34.43
C LYS A 521 16.27 18.83 -33.26
N ARG A 522 16.00 17.57 -32.93
CA ARG A 522 16.64 16.90 -31.78
C ARG A 522 18.15 16.73 -32.01
N THR A 523 18.98 17.11 -31.03
CA THR A 523 20.44 17.19 -31.17
C THR A 523 21.25 16.04 -30.59
N ALA A 524 20.69 15.16 -29.77
CA ALA A 524 21.36 13.93 -29.33
C ALA A 524 20.38 12.94 -28.69
N ASP A 525 20.70 11.65 -28.74
CA ASP A 525 20.01 10.59 -28.01
C ASP A 525 20.10 10.87 -26.52
N GLN A 526 18.98 11.27 -25.92
CA GLN A 526 18.89 11.16 -24.48
C GLN A 526 19.05 9.67 -24.10
N PRO A 527 19.66 9.37 -22.95
CA PRO A 527 19.54 8.03 -22.39
C PRO A 527 18.04 7.83 -22.13
N PHE A 528 17.44 6.88 -22.83
CA PHE A 528 16.09 6.40 -22.58
C PHE A 528 16.18 5.04 -21.90
N THR A 529 15.09 4.57 -21.29
CA THR A 529 15.06 3.19 -20.81
C THR A 529 15.04 2.27 -22.01
N SER A 530 16.12 1.54 -22.27
CA SER A 530 16.17 0.52 -23.32
C SER A 530 16.12 -0.88 -22.73
N TYR A 531 15.71 -1.83 -23.56
CA TYR A 531 15.46 -3.20 -23.17
C TYR A 531 16.03 -4.12 -24.24
N ASP A 532 17.00 -4.93 -23.85
CA ASP A 532 17.66 -5.88 -24.73
C ASP A 532 17.22 -7.30 -24.38
N PHE A 533 16.65 -7.99 -25.36
CA PHE A 533 16.05 -9.32 -25.19
C PHE A 533 16.92 -10.37 -25.86
N GLU A 534 17.42 -11.32 -25.09
CA GLU A 534 18.19 -12.46 -25.58
C GLU A 534 17.47 -13.77 -25.28
N LYS A 535 17.35 -14.64 -26.29
CA LYS A 535 16.67 -15.93 -26.14
C LYS A 535 17.61 -16.96 -25.49
N ARG A 536 17.12 -17.71 -24.50
CA ARG A 536 17.93 -18.71 -23.78
C ARG A 536 17.86 -20.10 -24.43
N GLU A 537 18.95 -20.86 -24.33
CA GLU A 537 18.97 -22.30 -24.65
C GLU A 537 18.13 -23.06 -23.62
N GLY A 538 16.89 -23.42 -23.98
CA GLY A 538 15.90 -24.03 -23.08
C GLY A 538 14.50 -23.39 -23.14
N GLY A 539 14.34 -22.30 -23.88
CA GLY A 539 13.11 -21.48 -23.86
C GLY A 539 13.24 -20.31 -22.88
N GLY A 540 12.39 -19.28 -23.03
CA GLY A 540 12.48 -18.06 -22.22
C GLY A 540 13.39 -16.97 -22.79
N TYR A 541 13.59 -15.91 -22.01
CA TYR A 541 14.38 -14.73 -22.37
C TYR A 541 15.26 -14.24 -21.20
N SER A 542 16.46 -13.74 -21.50
CA SER A 542 17.21 -12.80 -20.66
C SER A 542 16.85 -11.40 -21.13
N VAL A 543 16.38 -10.55 -20.23
CA VAL A 543 16.03 -9.16 -20.51
C VAL A 543 16.98 -8.27 -19.74
N GLU A 544 17.77 -7.49 -20.46
CA GLU A 544 18.62 -6.47 -19.87
C GLU A 544 17.91 -5.11 -19.97
N ILE A 545 17.71 -4.48 -18.81
CA ILE A 545 17.11 -3.14 -18.73
C ILE A 545 18.23 -2.14 -18.54
N HIS A 546 18.33 -1.19 -19.46
CA HIS A 546 19.26 -0.09 -19.41
C HIS A 546 18.48 1.18 -19.06
N ARG A 547 18.51 1.62 -17.80
CA ARG A 547 17.85 2.86 -17.35
C ARG A 547 18.87 3.98 -17.18
N PRO A 548 18.59 5.22 -17.61
CA PRO A 548 19.49 6.34 -17.35
C PRO A 548 19.71 6.55 -15.85
N ARG A 549 20.94 6.86 -15.43
CA ARG A 549 21.18 7.33 -14.06
C ARG A 549 20.50 8.68 -13.82
N LEU A 550 20.04 8.88 -12.59
CA LEU A 550 19.43 10.13 -12.14
C LEU A 550 20.39 11.30 -12.35
N ARG A 551 19.91 12.36 -13.01
CA ARG A 551 20.65 13.62 -13.15
C ARG A 551 20.24 14.56 -12.03
N LEU A 552 21.20 14.95 -11.22
CA LEU A 552 20.98 15.85 -10.10
C LEU A 552 21.00 17.30 -10.59
N GLY A 553 19.92 18.01 -10.31
CA GLY A 553 19.79 19.43 -10.56
C GLY A 553 20.18 20.23 -9.32
N LYS A 554 19.32 21.17 -8.94
CA LYS A 554 19.58 22.08 -7.82
C LYS A 554 19.13 21.46 -6.49
N ALA A 555 19.94 21.67 -5.46
CA ALA A 555 19.53 21.41 -4.08
C ALA A 555 18.22 22.16 -3.75
N LEU A 556 17.39 21.55 -2.90
CA LEU A 556 16.21 22.20 -2.37
C LEU A 556 16.64 23.42 -1.53
N GLN A 557 15.92 24.53 -1.70
CA GLN A 557 16.17 25.79 -1.00
C GLN A 557 15.02 26.06 -0.04
N ASP A 558 15.35 26.31 1.22
CA ASP A 558 14.38 26.38 2.32
C ASP A 558 13.26 27.40 2.09
N ASP A 559 13.61 28.58 1.56
CA ASP A 559 12.72 29.72 1.35
C ASP A 559 11.97 29.68 0.00
N LYS A 560 12.37 28.77 -0.89
CA LYS A 560 11.75 28.64 -2.21
C LYS A 560 10.51 27.75 -2.13
N THR A 561 9.47 28.14 -2.85
CA THR A 561 8.24 27.34 -3.01
C THR A 561 8.37 26.36 -4.18
N TYR A 562 7.84 25.17 -3.97
CA TYR A 562 7.79 24.05 -4.89
C TYR A 562 6.36 23.50 -4.94
N ARG A 563 6.01 22.88 -6.05
CA ARG A 563 4.72 22.20 -6.23
C ARG A 563 4.87 20.73 -5.96
N VAL A 564 4.14 20.25 -4.97
CA VAL A 564 4.23 18.89 -4.45
C VAL A 564 2.90 18.20 -4.65
N VAL A 565 2.93 17.01 -5.25
CA VAL A 565 1.75 16.15 -5.39
C VAL A 565 1.79 15.07 -4.32
N THR A 566 0.68 14.84 -3.65
CA THR A 566 0.55 13.85 -2.58
C THR A 566 -0.89 13.35 -2.47
N ARG A 567 -1.18 12.45 -1.55
CA ARG A 567 -2.54 12.02 -1.22
C ARG A 567 -3.22 13.00 -0.26
N GLU A 568 -4.53 13.18 -0.39
CA GLU A 568 -5.36 13.97 0.53
C GLU A 568 -5.12 13.55 1.98
N PHE A 569 -5.05 12.23 2.25
CA PHE A 569 -4.72 11.71 3.58
C PHE A 569 -3.45 12.34 4.18
N MET A 570 -2.38 12.48 3.40
CA MET A 570 -1.16 13.13 3.89
C MET A 570 -1.32 14.65 3.97
N ALA A 571 -2.00 15.27 3.01
CA ALA A 571 -2.24 16.71 3.00
C ALA A 571 -3.06 17.19 4.21
N ASP A 572 -3.98 16.35 4.70
CA ASP A 572 -4.77 16.60 5.91
C ASP A 572 -3.99 16.39 7.22
N GLY A 573 -2.74 15.92 7.12
CA GLY A 573 -1.80 15.79 8.22
C GLY A 573 -1.72 14.41 8.84
N HIS A 574 -2.44 13.42 8.32
CA HIS A 574 -2.38 12.05 8.85
C HIS A 574 -0.97 11.45 8.71
N ASP A 575 -0.65 10.43 9.51
CA ASP A 575 0.69 9.81 9.62
C ASP A 575 1.81 10.79 10.06
N GLY A 576 1.46 11.87 10.77
CA GLY A 576 2.41 12.87 11.27
C GLY A 576 2.83 13.92 10.23
N TYR A 577 2.06 14.03 9.13
CA TYR A 577 2.34 14.97 8.04
C TYR A 577 1.67 16.34 8.24
N GLU A 578 1.43 16.80 9.47
CA GLU A 578 0.74 18.07 9.79
C GLU A 578 1.37 19.28 9.10
N VAL A 579 2.68 19.22 8.83
CA VAL A 579 3.40 20.25 8.08
C VAL A 579 2.82 20.51 6.69
N LEU A 580 2.18 19.51 6.06
CA LEU A 580 1.57 19.63 4.75
C LEU A 580 0.30 20.48 4.77
N LYS A 581 -0.42 20.57 5.90
CA LYS A 581 -1.61 21.42 6.07
C LYS A 581 -1.31 22.91 5.92
N ALA A 582 -0.04 23.29 6.14
CA ALA A 582 0.42 24.67 5.95
C ALA A 582 0.68 25.02 4.47
N GLY A 583 0.65 24.03 3.58
CA GLY A 583 0.76 24.23 2.14
C GLY A 583 -0.49 24.86 1.55
N LYS A 584 -0.31 25.72 0.54
CA LYS A 584 -1.44 26.26 -0.21
C LYS A 584 -1.91 25.24 -1.24
N GLU A 585 -3.18 24.87 -1.17
CA GLU A 585 -3.77 23.94 -2.13
C GLU A 585 -3.92 24.58 -3.52
N LEU A 586 -3.37 23.91 -4.53
CA LEU A 586 -3.52 24.25 -5.95
C LEU A 586 -4.58 23.41 -6.63
N ILE A 587 -4.63 22.13 -6.29
CA ILE A 587 -5.65 21.17 -6.72
C ILE A 587 -6.09 20.43 -5.46
N GLY A 588 -7.34 20.62 -5.09
CA GLY A 588 -7.94 19.99 -3.92
C GLY A 588 -8.56 18.64 -4.20
N HIS A 589 -9.10 18.04 -3.15
CA HIS A 589 -9.70 16.71 -3.21
C HIS A 589 -10.91 16.62 -4.16
N GLU A 590 -11.66 17.71 -4.34
CA GLU A 590 -12.81 17.78 -5.25
C GLU A 590 -12.41 17.71 -6.74
N GLU A 591 -11.22 18.22 -7.07
CA GLU A 591 -10.68 18.27 -8.43
C GLU A 591 -9.66 17.14 -8.69
N GLY A 592 -9.17 16.54 -7.61
CA GLY A 592 -8.19 15.47 -7.61
C GLY A 592 -8.71 14.17 -8.22
N SER A 593 -7.77 13.33 -8.67
CA SER A 593 -8.05 11.98 -9.17
C SER A 593 -7.59 10.94 -8.17
N LEU A 594 -8.28 9.80 -8.13
CA LEU A 594 -7.82 8.63 -7.38
C LEU A 594 -6.46 8.15 -7.89
N MET A 595 -5.55 7.82 -6.97
CA MET A 595 -4.23 7.28 -7.31
C MET A 595 -4.35 6.03 -8.20
N SER A 596 -5.27 5.11 -7.84
CA SER A 596 -5.55 3.91 -8.63
C SER A 596 -6.06 4.24 -10.04
N ALA A 597 -6.81 5.32 -10.22
CA ALA A 597 -7.28 5.77 -11.53
C ALA A 597 -6.15 6.30 -12.41
N LEU A 598 -5.18 7.02 -11.84
CA LEU A 598 -4.02 7.52 -12.57
C LEU A 598 -3.16 6.37 -13.11
N VAL A 599 -2.89 5.37 -12.26
CA VAL A 599 -2.14 4.17 -12.66
C VAL A 599 -2.87 3.40 -13.76
N ARG A 600 -4.20 3.19 -13.63
CA ARG A 600 -5.00 2.55 -14.69
C ARG A 600 -4.96 3.31 -16.02
N ARG A 601 -5.04 4.64 -15.99
CA ARG A 601 -4.94 5.49 -17.18
C ARG A 601 -3.58 5.41 -17.84
N TYR A 602 -2.51 5.34 -17.05
CA TYR A 602 -1.17 5.11 -17.57
C TYR A 602 -1.08 3.74 -18.26
N LEU A 603 -1.49 2.65 -17.59
CA LEU A 603 -1.43 1.29 -18.16
C LEU A 603 -2.25 1.16 -19.45
N LEU A 604 -3.44 1.74 -19.52
CA LEU A 604 -4.26 1.74 -20.74
C LEU A 604 -3.57 2.49 -21.89
N GLY A 605 -3.08 3.71 -21.63
CA GLY A 605 -2.41 4.51 -22.65
C GLY A 605 -1.12 3.86 -23.14
N ALA A 606 -0.43 3.17 -22.24
CA ALA A 606 0.75 2.38 -22.52
C ALA A 606 0.46 1.20 -23.47
N SER A 607 -0.64 0.47 -23.25
CA SER A 607 -1.14 -0.54 -24.19
C SER A 607 -1.47 0.05 -25.58
N MET A 608 -2.08 1.24 -25.61
CA MET A 608 -2.45 1.90 -26.86
C MET A 608 -1.23 2.32 -27.69
N LEU A 609 -0.19 2.88 -27.03
CA LEU A 609 1.07 3.23 -27.68
C LEU A 609 1.66 2.02 -28.43
N TRP A 610 1.68 0.87 -27.75
CA TRP A 610 2.14 -0.37 -28.34
C TRP A 610 1.29 -0.78 -29.55
N ARG A 611 -0.03 -0.83 -29.41
CA ARG A 611 -0.93 -1.23 -30.50
C ARG A 611 -0.76 -0.37 -31.75
N MET A 612 -0.64 0.95 -31.58
CA MET A 612 -0.44 1.88 -32.69
C MET A 612 0.90 1.63 -33.40
N ARG A 613 1.96 1.30 -32.65
CA ARG A 613 3.25 0.91 -33.22
C ARG A 613 3.15 -0.37 -34.02
N SER A 614 2.55 -1.43 -33.46
CA SER A 614 2.42 -2.73 -34.12
C SER A 614 1.64 -2.64 -35.43
N LEU A 615 0.57 -1.83 -35.48
CA LEU A 615 -0.17 -1.58 -36.71
C LEU A 615 0.65 -0.82 -37.76
N HIS A 616 1.51 0.11 -37.33
CA HIS A 616 2.38 0.85 -38.23
C HIS A 616 3.50 -0.04 -38.81
N ASP A 617 4.14 -0.86 -37.99
CA ASP A 617 5.18 -1.79 -38.42
C ASP A 617 4.60 -2.80 -39.44
N ALA A 618 3.38 -3.27 -39.22
CA ALA A 618 2.65 -4.09 -40.19
C ALA A 618 2.36 -3.35 -41.52
N ALA A 619 1.97 -2.07 -41.45
CA ALA A 619 1.66 -1.26 -42.63
C ALA A 619 2.91 -0.86 -43.45
N THR A 620 4.06 -0.64 -42.81
CA THR A 620 5.31 -0.26 -43.48
C THR A 620 6.07 -1.44 -44.08
N HIS A 621 5.77 -2.67 -43.65
CA HIS A 621 6.46 -3.89 -44.11
C HIS A 621 5.57 -4.79 -44.99
N GLY A 622 4.34 -4.36 -45.30
CA GLY A 622 3.38 -5.10 -46.11
C GLY A 622 2.84 -4.30 -47.29
N ASP A 623 3.67 -4.07 -48.33
CA ASP A 623 3.16 -3.71 -49.66
C ASP A 623 4.10 -4.17 -50.79
N THR A 624 4.16 -5.48 -51.04
CA THR A 624 4.53 -6.06 -52.37
C THR A 624 3.94 -7.47 -52.49
N ALA A 625 2.65 -7.60 -52.79
CA ALA A 625 2.06 -8.71 -53.56
C ALA A 625 0.55 -8.50 -53.77
N ARG A 626 0.16 -8.10 -54.99
CA ARG A 626 -1.19 -8.32 -55.56
C ARG A 626 -1.13 -9.48 -56.57
N ASP A 627 -2.31 -10.08 -56.82
CA ASP A 627 -2.69 -11.21 -57.71
C ASP A 627 -2.33 -12.63 -57.22
N ASP A 628 -3.18 -13.66 -57.23
CA ASP A 628 -4.52 -13.91 -57.84
C ASP A 628 -5.22 -15.09 -57.11
N GLY A 629 -6.57 -15.12 -57.10
CA GLY A 629 -7.36 -16.36 -56.93
C GLY A 629 -8.46 -16.37 -55.85
N ALA A 630 -9.68 -15.96 -56.22
CA ALA A 630 -10.94 -16.04 -55.46
C ALA A 630 -11.37 -17.50 -55.14
N GLY A 631 -12.26 -17.80 -54.18
CA GLY A 631 -13.27 -17.00 -53.45
C GLY A 631 -13.68 -17.72 -52.15
N THR A 632 -14.59 -17.28 -51.26
CA THR A 632 -15.71 -16.30 -51.18
C THR A 632 -16.18 -16.46 -49.70
N THR A 633 -16.63 -15.50 -48.88
CA THR A 633 -17.45 -14.27 -49.00
C THR A 633 -17.07 -13.33 -47.81
N GLY A 634 -16.98 -12.00 -47.85
CA GLY A 634 -17.64 -10.93 -48.63
C GLY A 634 -18.72 -10.27 -47.75
N ALA A 635 -18.48 -9.12 -47.11
CA ALA A 635 -18.75 -7.83 -47.75
C ALA A 635 -17.95 -6.65 -47.14
N VAL A 636 -16.95 -6.17 -47.90
CA VAL A 636 -16.42 -4.80 -47.88
C VAL A 636 -16.10 -4.42 -49.33
N ALA A 637 -16.42 -3.17 -49.68
CA ALA A 637 -15.99 -2.39 -50.85
C ALA A 637 -16.62 -2.69 -52.23
N GLN A 638 -17.59 -1.85 -52.59
CA GLN A 638 -17.62 -1.18 -53.89
C GLN A 638 -17.92 0.30 -53.64
N ASP A 639 -16.90 1.14 -53.81
CA ASP A 639 -16.95 2.40 -54.56
C ASP A 639 -15.65 3.17 -54.31
N ALA A 640 -14.73 3.03 -55.27
CA ALA A 640 -13.58 3.89 -55.43
C ALA A 640 -13.56 4.30 -56.90
N ASP A 641 -14.26 5.38 -57.23
CA ASP A 641 -13.68 6.50 -57.97
C ASP A 641 -14.65 7.68 -57.98
N GLU A 642 -14.51 8.62 -57.04
CA GLU A 642 -14.80 10.04 -57.25
C GLU A 642 -14.30 10.86 -56.05
N GLY A 643 -13.24 11.65 -56.28
CA GLY A 643 -12.99 12.94 -55.64
C GLY A 643 -12.92 13.05 -54.10
N LYS A 644 -11.71 13.26 -53.57
CA LYS A 644 -11.41 14.05 -52.35
C LYS A 644 -12.39 13.87 -51.17
N ARG A 645 -12.23 12.81 -50.37
CA ARG A 645 -12.66 12.77 -48.94
C ARG A 645 -11.95 11.61 -48.23
N GLY A 646 -11.01 11.93 -47.34
CA GLY A 646 -10.42 10.95 -46.42
C GLY A 646 -11.44 10.45 -45.39
N PRO A 647 -11.16 9.34 -44.67
CA PRO A 647 -12.09 8.78 -43.70
C PRO A 647 -12.33 9.79 -42.57
N ALA A 648 -13.58 10.23 -42.46
CA ALA A 648 -14.04 11.16 -41.45
C ALA A 648 -14.05 10.47 -40.08
N GLY A 649 -13.30 11.00 -39.11
CA GLY A 649 -13.49 10.68 -37.69
C GLY A 649 -12.29 10.83 -36.77
N LEU A 650 -11.05 10.78 -37.28
CA LEU A 650 -9.84 10.95 -36.46
C LEU A 650 -8.98 12.06 -37.06
N SER A 651 -9.22 13.32 -36.68
CA SER A 651 -8.15 14.31 -36.82
C SER A 651 -7.10 13.97 -35.76
N ASN A 652 -6.07 13.20 -36.15
CA ASN A 652 -4.90 12.99 -35.30
C ASN A 652 -4.34 14.36 -34.93
N SER A 653 -4.47 14.76 -33.66
CA SER A 653 -3.83 15.97 -33.17
C SER A 653 -2.33 15.89 -33.45
N GLU A 654 -1.66 17.01 -33.69
CA GLU A 654 -0.21 17.04 -33.91
C GLU A 654 0.56 16.36 -32.75
N ARG A 655 -0.02 16.40 -31.53
CA ARG A 655 0.52 15.71 -30.35
C ARG A 655 0.36 14.19 -30.41
N THR A 656 -0.76 13.69 -30.93
CA THR A 656 -0.96 12.25 -31.18
C THR A 656 0.06 11.75 -32.20
N LYS A 657 0.30 12.51 -33.28
CA LYS A 657 1.34 12.19 -34.27
C LYS A 657 2.74 12.23 -33.65
N ALA A 658 3.04 13.22 -32.80
CA ALA A 658 4.33 13.34 -32.14
C ALA A 658 4.60 12.26 -31.09
N ALA A 659 3.57 11.79 -30.36
CA ALA A 659 3.68 10.65 -29.44
C ALA A 659 3.97 9.35 -30.20
N ILE A 660 3.27 9.14 -31.32
CA ILE A 660 3.52 8.01 -32.23
C ILE A 660 4.94 8.08 -32.79
N GLU A 661 5.41 9.26 -33.22
CA GLU A 661 6.77 9.45 -33.74
C GLU A 661 7.85 9.22 -32.68
N ARG A 662 7.61 9.58 -31.42
CA ARG A 662 8.51 9.27 -30.29
C ARG A 662 8.61 7.76 -30.04
N ALA A 663 7.49 7.05 -30.02
CA ALA A 663 7.46 5.60 -29.84
C ALA A 663 8.23 4.85 -30.95
N ARG A 664 8.29 5.40 -32.17
CA ARG A 664 9.06 4.84 -33.30
C ARG A 664 10.57 4.90 -33.09
N LEU A 665 11.09 6.02 -32.60
CA LEU A 665 12.55 6.27 -32.48
C LEU A 665 13.23 5.44 -31.40
N LEU A 666 12.47 4.94 -30.41
CA LEU A 666 12.99 4.12 -29.30
C LEU A 666 13.41 2.70 -29.72
N GLY A 667 13.06 2.24 -30.93
CA GLY A 667 13.36 0.89 -31.42
C GLY A 667 14.43 0.79 -32.51
N SER A 668 14.97 1.91 -33.00
CA SER A 668 15.82 1.93 -34.21
C SER A 668 17.30 2.17 -33.91
N ARG A 669 17.88 1.50 -32.92
CA ARG A 669 19.33 1.48 -32.72
C ARG A 669 19.87 0.07 -32.74
N GLY A 670 20.17 -0.40 -33.96
CA GLY A 670 20.83 -1.69 -34.15
C GLY A 670 20.77 -2.17 -35.59
N THR A 671 21.25 -1.38 -36.56
CA THR A 671 21.82 -1.88 -37.83
C THR A 671 22.37 -0.71 -38.64
N GLN A 672 23.61 -0.31 -38.37
CA GLN A 672 24.44 0.26 -39.43
C GLN A 672 25.28 -0.88 -40.02
N GLY A 673 24.98 -1.24 -41.27
CA GLY A 673 25.86 -2.05 -42.12
C GLY A 673 25.50 -3.53 -42.24
N ALA A 674 24.50 -3.86 -43.07
CA ALA A 674 24.54 -5.09 -43.87
C ALA A 674 23.56 -5.00 -45.05
N ALA A 675 24.04 -5.37 -46.24
CA ALA A 675 23.30 -5.39 -47.51
C ALA A 675 22.16 -6.44 -47.52
N PRO A 676 21.15 -6.31 -48.41
CA PRO A 676 19.94 -7.12 -48.33
C PRO A 676 20.17 -8.53 -48.90
N SER A 677 19.80 -9.56 -48.15
CA SER A 677 19.67 -10.93 -48.67
C SER A 677 18.28 -11.50 -48.37
N THR A 678 17.52 -11.67 -49.46
CA THR A 678 16.49 -12.66 -49.80
C THR A 678 15.35 -13.02 -48.82
N PRO A 679 14.09 -13.14 -49.30
CA PRO A 679 12.90 -13.22 -48.45
C PRO A 679 12.58 -14.67 -48.05
N ALA A 680 12.36 -14.90 -46.76
CA ALA A 680 11.78 -16.14 -46.25
C ALA A 680 10.27 -15.98 -46.00
N LYS A 681 9.50 -16.89 -46.60
CA LYS A 681 8.05 -17.04 -46.45
C LYS A 681 7.70 -17.57 -45.06
N GLY A 682 6.60 -17.05 -44.49
CA GLY A 682 5.98 -17.52 -43.25
C GLY A 682 6.27 -16.61 -42.06
N ARG A 683 5.64 -15.43 -42.01
CA ARG A 683 5.74 -14.54 -40.84
C ARG A 683 4.53 -14.74 -39.93
N ASN A 684 4.76 -15.42 -38.80
CA ASN A 684 3.96 -15.21 -37.60
C ASN A 684 4.18 -13.76 -37.12
N ALA A 685 3.17 -13.14 -36.52
CA ALA A 685 3.22 -11.78 -35.97
C ALA A 685 4.17 -11.61 -34.75
N PHE A 686 5.10 -12.53 -34.56
CA PHE A 686 6.09 -12.62 -33.49
C PHE A 686 7.40 -13.12 -34.12
N ASP A 687 8.16 -12.24 -34.79
CA ASP A 687 9.57 -12.54 -35.13
C ASP A 687 10.42 -12.30 -33.88
N ASP A 688 11.39 -13.17 -33.61
CA ASP A 688 12.27 -13.21 -32.41
C ASP A 688 13.05 -11.89 -32.16
N ARG A 689 12.95 -10.91 -33.06
CA ARG A 689 13.58 -9.58 -32.99
C ARG A 689 12.66 -8.45 -32.49
N HIS A 690 11.38 -8.72 -32.22
CA HIS A 690 10.36 -7.72 -31.90
C HIS A 690 9.49 -8.17 -30.72
N MET A 691 10.12 -8.55 -29.60
CA MET A 691 9.39 -8.72 -28.34
C MET A 691 8.67 -7.41 -27.96
N ARG A 692 7.52 -7.55 -27.28
CA ARG A 692 6.62 -6.45 -26.92
C ARG A 692 7.40 -5.25 -26.41
N PHE A 693 7.05 -4.05 -26.88
CA PHE A 693 7.65 -2.81 -26.37
C PHE A 693 7.37 -2.71 -24.87
N VAL A 694 8.43 -2.77 -24.05
CA VAL A 694 8.33 -2.42 -22.64
C VAL A 694 8.09 -0.92 -22.59
N VAL A 695 7.01 -0.55 -21.92
CA VAL A 695 6.55 0.82 -21.82
C VAL A 695 7.65 1.59 -21.12
N ASP A 696 8.18 2.59 -21.82
CA ASP A 696 9.22 3.45 -21.30
C ASP A 696 8.70 4.17 -20.05
N ALA A 697 9.21 3.76 -18.89
CA ALA A 697 8.97 4.42 -17.62
C ALA A 697 9.68 5.79 -17.53
N SER A 698 10.29 6.28 -18.61
CA SER A 698 10.77 7.65 -18.68
C SER A 698 9.63 8.65 -18.52
N PRO A 699 9.94 9.88 -18.09
CA PRO A 699 8.94 10.93 -18.00
C PRO A 699 8.19 11.21 -19.30
N SER A 700 8.84 11.02 -20.45
CA SER A 700 8.24 11.21 -21.78
C SER A 700 7.26 10.08 -22.12
N GLY A 701 7.62 8.83 -21.85
CA GLY A 701 6.76 7.67 -22.09
C GLY A 701 5.49 7.71 -21.23
N ILE A 702 5.63 8.04 -19.95
CA ILE A 702 4.48 8.21 -19.03
C ILE A 702 3.53 9.31 -19.53
N ARG A 703 4.06 10.47 -19.95
CA ARG A 703 3.25 11.57 -20.48
C ARG A 703 2.50 11.18 -21.75
N ASP A 704 3.16 10.47 -22.67
CA ASP A 704 2.54 10.02 -23.92
C ASP A 704 1.41 9.04 -23.67
N ALA A 705 1.63 8.08 -22.77
CA ALA A 705 0.59 7.14 -22.33
C ALA A 705 -0.62 7.89 -21.74
N LEU A 706 -0.39 8.79 -20.79
CA LEU A 706 -1.46 9.59 -20.16
C LEU A 706 -2.19 10.50 -21.16
N HIS A 707 -1.51 11.01 -22.18
CA HIS A 707 -2.11 11.83 -23.21
C HIS A 707 -3.03 11.03 -24.13
N LEU A 708 -2.61 9.83 -24.54
CA LEU A 708 -3.44 8.97 -25.39
C LEU A 708 -4.69 8.49 -24.65
N SER A 709 -4.56 8.07 -23.40
CA SER A 709 -5.73 7.63 -22.63
C SER A 709 -6.73 8.76 -22.38
N ALA A 710 -6.29 10.01 -22.30
CA ALA A 710 -7.17 11.18 -22.16
C ALA A 710 -8.00 11.49 -23.43
N ALA A 711 -7.59 11.01 -24.61
CA ALA A 711 -8.26 11.29 -25.88
C ALA A 711 -9.36 10.28 -26.24
N GLU A 712 -9.52 9.20 -25.47
CA GLU A 712 -10.57 8.21 -25.68
C GLU A 712 -11.71 8.34 -24.65
N HIS A 713 -12.96 8.23 -25.10
CA HIS A 713 -14.10 8.12 -24.19
C HIS A 713 -14.14 6.73 -23.55
N HIS A 714 -13.93 6.69 -22.24
CA HIS A 714 -13.94 5.52 -21.36
C HIS A 714 -15.31 4.79 -21.27
N SER A 715 -15.88 4.31 -22.38
CA SER A 715 -17.19 3.63 -22.31
C SER A 715 -17.10 2.22 -21.70
N GLN A 716 -15.96 1.54 -21.87
CA GLN A 716 -15.77 0.14 -21.48
C GLN A 716 -15.14 0.01 -20.07
N HIS A 717 -14.23 0.92 -19.68
CA HIS A 717 -13.51 0.86 -18.40
C HIS A 717 -14.13 1.70 -17.25
N ASP A 718 -14.92 2.75 -17.54
CA ASP A 718 -15.57 3.56 -16.49
C ASP A 718 -16.84 2.94 -15.91
N ARG A 719 -17.31 1.78 -16.38
CA ARG A 719 -18.48 1.12 -15.77
C ARG A 719 -18.24 0.79 -14.29
N VAL A 720 -17.01 0.42 -13.94
CA VAL A 720 -16.58 0.09 -12.57
C VAL A 720 -16.45 1.37 -11.72
N THR A 721 -15.79 2.41 -12.24
CA THR A 721 -15.67 3.72 -11.55
C THR A 721 -17.04 4.36 -11.33
N ARG A 722 -17.98 4.23 -12.29
CA ARG A 722 -19.36 4.70 -12.12
C ARG A 722 -20.17 3.87 -11.12
N HIS A 723 -19.93 2.57 -11.01
CA HIS A 723 -20.55 1.74 -9.97
C HIS A 723 -20.02 2.08 -8.57
N LEU A 724 -18.72 2.34 -8.43
CA LEU A 724 -18.11 2.82 -7.19
C LEU A 724 -18.65 4.21 -6.79
N ALA A 725 -18.79 5.13 -7.75
CA ALA A 725 -19.39 6.45 -7.53
C ALA A 725 -20.91 6.41 -7.26
N GLN A 726 -21.63 5.41 -7.78
CA GLN A 726 -23.05 5.21 -7.48
C GLN A 726 -23.28 4.54 -6.13
N ALA A 727 -22.34 3.69 -5.67
CA ALA A 727 -22.35 3.11 -4.34
C ALA A 727 -22.12 4.15 -3.22
N SER A 728 -21.50 5.30 -3.52
CA SER A 728 -21.28 6.41 -2.60
C SER A 728 -22.43 7.44 -2.53
N GLY A 729 -23.57 7.19 -3.21
CA GLY A 729 -24.79 7.98 -3.06
C GLY A 729 -24.77 9.40 -3.64
N LYS A 730 -23.73 9.81 -4.37
CA LYS A 730 -23.67 11.11 -5.05
C LYS A 730 -24.04 10.98 -6.53
N SER A 731 -25.30 11.28 -6.87
CA SER A 731 -25.73 11.42 -8.27
C SER A 731 -25.29 12.78 -8.83
N PRO A 732 -24.59 12.86 -9.97
CA PRO A 732 -24.32 14.13 -10.62
C PRO A 732 -25.61 14.64 -11.26
N ARG A 733 -26.22 15.67 -10.65
CA ARG A 733 -27.29 16.44 -11.28
C ARG A 733 -26.73 17.10 -12.54
N ALA A 734 -27.14 16.59 -13.70
CA ALA A 734 -26.97 17.28 -14.97
C ALA A 734 -27.79 18.58 -14.95
N SER A 735 -27.14 19.71 -14.72
CA SER A 735 -27.76 21.02 -14.91
C SER A 735 -27.78 21.38 -16.39
N SER A 736 -28.93 21.19 -17.03
CA SER A 736 -29.26 21.81 -18.32
C SER A 736 -29.38 23.32 -18.12
N SER A 737 -28.42 24.09 -18.61
CA SER A 737 -28.64 25.52 -18.86
C SER A 737 -27.98 25.92 -20.17
N SER A 738 -28.83 26.30 -21.13
CA SER A 738 -28.47 26.96 -22.37
C SER A 738 -27.74 28.28 -22.08
N PRO A 739 -26.80 28.72 -22.92
CA PRO A 739 -26.02 29.92 -22.65
C PRO A 739 -26.84 31.19 -22.88
N PRO A 740 -26.82 32.19 -21.98
CA PRO A 740 -27.28 33.52 -22.31
C PRO A 740 -26.17 34.34 -22.97
N GLU A 741 -26.62 35.25 -23.81
CA GLU A 741 -25.89 36.12 -24.72
C GLU A 741 -24.84 37.02 -24.05
N SER A 742 -23.77 37.28 -24.78
CA SER A 742 -22.73 38.26 -24.47
C SER A 742 -23.23 39.70 -24.52
N PRO A 743 -22.70 40.60 -23.66
CA PRO A 743 -22.52 41.99 -24.04
C PRO A 743 -21.04 42.41 -24.12
N SER A 744 -20.84 43.24 -25.13
CA SER A 744 -19.70 44.05 -25.58
C SER A 744 -18.65 44.55 -24.57
N ARG A 745 -17.41 44.58 -25.06
CA ARG A 745 -16.29 45.40 -24.58
C ARG A 745 -16.59 46.90 -24.78
N SER A 746 -16.32 47.74 -23.77
CA SER A 746 -15.52 48.98 -23.93
C SER A 746 -15.34 49.72 -22.60
N SER A 747 -14.08 50.06 -22.26
CA SER A 747 -13.58 51.36 -21.76
C SER A 747 -12.35 51.19 -20.83
N VAL A 748 -11.14 51.52 -21.31
CA VAL A 748 -10.33 52.73 -21.01
C VAL A 748 -9.61 52.64 -19.63
N LEU A 749 -8.32 52.29 -19.56
CA LEU A 749 -7.09 53.12 -19.64
C LEU A 749 -6.72 53.93 -18.37
N HIS A 750 -5.40 53.96 -18.10
CA HIS A 750 -4.58 54.85 -17.22
C HIS A 750 -4.30 54.34 -15.79
N LEU A 751 -3.12 54.49 -15.16
CA LEU A 751 -1.83 55.16 -15.42
C LEU A 751 -0.81 54.81 -14.29
N ARG A 752 0.50 54.97 -14.58
CA ARG A 752 1.67 55.25 -13.70
C ARG A 752 2.25 54.08 -12.87
N ALA A 753 3.53 53.68 -12.93
CA ALA A 753 4.85 54.32 -13.13
C ALA A 753 5.47 54.99 -11.89
N GLN A 754 6.77 54.65 -11.67
CA GLN A 754 7.78 55.13 -10.68
C GLN A 754 7.95 54.22 -9.44
N ARG A 755 9.15 53.85 -8.95
CA ARG A 755 10.52 54.44 -9.08
C ARG A 755 11.60 53.47 -8.52
N ARG A 756 12.83 53.56 -9.10
CA ARG A 756 14.22 53.39 -8.56
C ARG A 756 14.60 52.08 -7.84
N ARG A 757 15.58 51.28 -8.29
CA ARG A 757 17.02 51.48 -8.61
C ARG A 757 17.90 51.72 -7.37
N LEU A 758 18.62 50.68 -6.95
CA LEU A 758 19.92 50.74 -6.28
C LEU A 758 20.82 49.65 -6.90
N GLN A 759 21.95 50.10 -7.46
CA GLN A 759 23.07 49.27 -7.89
C GLN A 759 23.92 48.93 -6.66
N LEU A 760 24.53 47.75 -6.66
CA LEU A 760 25.95 47.58 -6.34
C LEU A 760 26.44 46.25 -6.92
N SER A 761 27.52 46.37 -7.66
CA SER A 761 28.30 45.36 -8.38
C SER A 761 29.36 44.75 -7.46
N GLN A 762 29.67 43.45 -7.64
CA GLN A 762 30.95 42.95 -8.18
C GLN A 762 31.12 41.44 -7.90
N ASP A 763 31.31 40.70 -8.99
CA ASP A 763 32.25 39.62 -9.27
C ASP A 763 32.66 38.62 -8.17
N ALA A 764 32.36 37.35 -8.42
CA ALA A 764 33.34 36.26 -8.36
C ALA A 764 32.86 35.13 -9.29
N SER A 765 33.51 35.05 -10.45
CA SER A 765 33.45 33.93 -11.38
C SER A 765 34.36 32.81 -10.89
N GLU A 766 33.80 31.63 -10.62
CA GLU A 766 34.53 30.36 -10.72
C GLU A 766 33.61 29.34 -11.39
N ASP A 767 33.83 29.21 -12.71
CA ASP A 767 33.41 28.07 -13.51
C ASP A 767 34.13 26.83 -12.98
N GLU A 768 33.45 25.97 -12.21
CA GLU A 768 33.92 24.60 -12.02
C GLU A 768 33.46 23.74 -13.20
N HIS A 769 34.46 23.29 -13.95
CA HIS A 769 34.36 22.29 -14.99
C HIS A 769 33.55 21.07 -14.53
N VAL A 770 32.47 20.82 -15.27
CA VAL A 770 31.77 19.53 -15.31
C VAL A 770 32.80 18.47 -15.69
N GLY A 771 33.11 17.62 -14.71
CA GLY A 771 33.99 16.48 -14.86
C GLY A 771 33.53 15.53 -15.96
N ASP A 772 34.55 15.02 -16.64
CA ASP A 772 34.56 14.14 -17.80
C ASP A 772 33.55 12.97 -17.74
N LEU A 773 32.74 12.87 -18.80
CA LEU A 773 31.82 11.77 -19.08
C LEU A 773 32.61 10.56 -19.60
N SER A 774 33.05 9.65 -18.74
CA SER A 774 33.28 8.25 -19.16
C SER A 774 33.31 7.25 -18.00
N ALA A 775 32.61 6.12 -18.23
CA ALA A 775 32.37 4.93 -17.39
C ALA A 775 31.09 4.96 -16.50
N ASP A 776 30.00 4.43 -17.07
CA ASP A 776 28.65 4.16 -16.53
C ASP A 776 27.68 5.34 -16.32
N THR A 777 26.96 5.70 -17.38
CA THR A 777 25.82 6.64 -17.36
C THR A 777 24.47 5.96 -17.17
N THR A 778 24.44 4.63 -17.01
CA THR A 778 23.25 3.78 -17.10
C THR A 778 23.22 2.79 -15.91
N ILE A 779 22.02 2.49 -15.43
CA ILE A 779 21.71 1.42 -14.48
C ILE A 779 21.30 0.21 -15.31
N GLU A 780 22.01 -0.90 -15.13
CA GLU A 780 21.76 -2.14 -15.84
C GLU A 780 21.13 -3.16 -14.90
N LYS A 781 20.02 -3.75 -15.33
CA LYS A 781 19.35 -4.81 -14.56
C LYS A 781 19.01 -5.97 -15.48
N GLN A 782 19.66 -7.10 -15.24
CA GLN A 782 19.33 -8.35 -15.91
C GLN A 782 18.15 -9.04 -15.21
N ILE A 783 17.18 -9.49 -16.00
CA ILE A 783 15.99 -10.23 -15.58
C ILE A 783 15.91 -11.51 -16.39
N GLU A 784 15.65 -12.62 -15.71
CA GLU A 784 15.37 -13.89 -16.38
C GLU A 784 13.86 -14.11 -16.47
N VAL A 785 13.37 -14.34 -17.69
CA VAL A 785 11.98 -14.75 -17.97
C VAL A 785 12.01 -16.24 -18.30
N SER A 786 11.25 -17.04 -17.54
CA SER A 786 11.19 -18.49 -17.71
C SER A 786 10.55 -18.88 -19.06
N ALA A 787 10.68 -20.14 -19.47
CA ALA A 787 10.05 -20.63 -20.70
C ALA A 787 8.52 -20.56 -20.62
N ASP A 788 7.95 -20.85 -19.46
CA ASP A 788 6.51 -20.79 -19.20
C ASP A 788 6.02 -19.34 -19.22
N ASP A 789 6.70 -18.42 -18.51
CA ASP A 789 6.36 -17.00 -18.52
C ASP A 789 6.48 -16.39 -19.92
N ALA A 790 7.47 -16.84 -20.71
CA ALA A 790 7.64 -16.41 -22.10
C ALA A 790 6.52 -16.90 -23.00
N GLN A 791 5.97 -18.09 -22.75
CA GLN A 791 4.77 -18.57 -23.43
C GLN A 791 3.55 -17.74 -23.03
N ASP A 792 3.34 -17.50 -21.73
CA ASP A 792 2.26 -16.63 -21.23
C ASP A 792 2.35 -15.22 -21.81
N LEU A 793 3.55 -14.67 -21.91
CA LEU A 793 3.81 -13.37 -22.53
C LEU A 793 3.52 -13.39 -24.03
N ARG A 794 3.67 -14.52 -24.73
CA ARG A 794 3.26 -14.64 -26.15
C ARG A 794 1.74 -14.72 -26.28
N GLU A 795 1.09 -15.46 -25.39
CA GLU A 795 -0.35 -15.71 -25.39
C GLU A 795 -1.18 -14.54 -24.83
N ALA A 796 -0.58 -13.68 -24.01
CA ALA A 796 -1.21 -12.48 -23.48
C ALA A 796 -1.84 -11.63 -24.61
N SER A 797 -2.94 -10.92 -24.36
CA SER A 797 -3.55 -10.06 -25.39
C SER A 797 -2.53 -9.04 -25.92
N ALA A 798 -2.59 -8.70 -27.21
CA ALA A 798 -1.83 -7.61 -27.80
C ALA A 798 -2.17 -6.24 -27.16
N ASP A 799 -3.26 -6.16 -26.39
CA ASP A 799 -3.74 -4.95 -25.72
C ASP A 799 -3.21 -4.78 -24.27
N LEU A 800 -2.18 -5.53 -23.84
CA LEU A 800 -1.59 -5.38 -22.49
C LEU A 800 -0.24 -4.66 -22.52
N ALA A 801 -0.09 -3.69 -21.62
CA ALA A 801 1.14 -2.96 -21.38
C ALA A 801 2.21 -3.89 -20.79
N LEU A 802 3.43 -3.85 -21.30
CA LEU A 802 4.57 -4.53 -20.68
C LEU A 802 5.32 -3.51 -19.80
N VAL A 803 5.43 -3.75 -18.49
CA VAL A 803 6.07 -2.85 -17.53
C VAL A 803 7.22 -3.54 -16.80
N ALA A 804 8.22 -2.77 -16.38
CA ALA A 804 9.37 -3.29 -15.65
C ALA A 804 9.93 -2.23 -14.68
N PRO A 805 9.20 -1.92 -13.59
CA PRO A 805 9.71 -0.98 -12.60
C PRO A 805 11.02 -1.48 -11.98
N ILE A 806 11.97 -0.57 -11.78
CA ILE A 806 13.25 -0.81 -11.09
C ILE A 806 13.56 0.35 -10.14
N VAL A 807 14.31 0.06 -9.08
CA VAL A 807 14.87 1.07 -8.14
C VAL A 807 15.97 1.86 -8.84
N ASP A 808 15.97 3.18 -8.73
CA ASP A 808 16.95 4.06 -9.40
C ASP A 808 17.84 4.88 -8.45
N GLY A 809 17.70 4.67 -7.13
CA GLY A 809 18.56 5.23 -6.11
C GLY A 809 18.20 6.67 -5.76
N ARG A 810 16.93 7.04 -5.86
CA ARG A 810 16.43 8.36 -5.42
C ARG A 810 16.30 8.48 -3.90
N MET A 811 16.35 7.37 -3.15
CA MET A 811 16.25 7.35 -1.70
C MET A 811 17.38 6.51 -1.09
N GLN A 812 18.40 7.14 -0.51
CA GLN A 812 19.61 6.45 -0.05
C GLN A 812 19.94 6.72 1.42
N ASP A 813 20.11 5.65 2.20
CA ASP A 813 20.63 5.73 3.56
C ASP A 813 22.16 5.66 3.55
N VAL A 814 22.82 6.78 3.88
CA VAL A 814 24.29 6.88 3.89
C VAL A 814 24.94 5.97 4.93
N ALA A 815 24.22 5.57 5.98
CA ALA A 815 24.74 4.67 7.01
C ALA A 815 24.95 3.24 6.49
N THR A 816 24.02 2.76 5.64
CA THR A 816 24.13 1.43 5.03
C THR A 816 25.21 1.35 3.94
N GLN A 817 25.61 2.49 3.38
CA GLN A 817 26.68 2.57 2.38
C GLN A 817 28.09 2.63 2.99
N ALA A 818 28.21 2.80 4.32
CA ALA A 818 29.47 3.03 5.02
C ALA A 818 30.18 1.76 5.56
N GLU A 819 29.68 0.54 5.28
CA GLU A 819 30.46 -0.67 5.60
C GLU A 819 31.75 -0.76 4.75
N PRO A 820 32.90 -1.11 5.36
CA PRO A 820 34.20 -0.71 4.85
C PRO A 820 34.65 -1.52 3.63
N ARG A 821 34.97 -0.80 2.54
CA ARG A 821 35.91 -1.29 1.52
C ARG A 821 37.30 -1.47 2.16
N GLY A 822 37.70 -2.71 2.42
CA GLY A 822 39.09 -3.12 2.75
C GLY A 822 39.14 -4.12 3.92
N ASN A 823 39.74 -5.31 3.81
CA ASN A 823 41.03 -5.61 3.21
C ASN A 823 40.99 -6.76 2.20
N LYS A 824 41.56 -6.52 1.02
CA LYS A 824 42.14 -7.56 0.18
C LYS A 824 43.49 -7.97 0.78
N HIS A 825 43.66 -9.25 1.10
CA HIS A 825 44.93 -9.95 0.99
C HIS A 825 44.72 -11.26 0.25
#